data_AF-M3UKZ0-F1
#
_entry.id   AF-M3UKZ0-F1
#
_cell.length_a   1.000
_cell.length_b   1.000
_cell.length_c   1.000
_cell.angle_alpha   90.00
_cell.angle_beta   90.00
_cell.angle_gamma   90.00
#
_symmetry.space_group_name_H-M   'P 1'
#
loop_
_entity.id
_entity.type
_entity.pdbx_description
1 polymer ?
#
loop_
_entity_poly.entity_id
_entity_poly.type
_entity_poly.pdbx_seq_one_letter_code
_entity_poly.pdbx_strand_id
1 'polypeptide(L)'
;MSNSNTSTEPVIHAEIENEEFDKVEEKIEEELEQEHEKIEEEKIKPEKEKIIEYDNKIDPIVDNYINSLVNTKAMIRSDIETRMLAIIMSCKACNSEEKAKQIIEQKLEERPMEYDIVSNVKRLKKAYNVEKIDNKLYGGSLFKKTLVQDSALEQSDAKMEKKKKKREEMEEKKRKQLYENAGLVSAPTISVNKAKVDSNCKDVKQDNISIAYGKHLILEDADLTLAHGRRYGLIGRNGCGKSTLMRVIATRNVAIPDNMTMQFIEQEVDGDDRSVYQTVYEANVELVQLYADLAELEKEPLVNAEKITMAYSRLAELDADTAESRIKSILTGLQFTQKDFERPTKEFSGGWRMRISIAKAIYMHPDLLLLDEPSNHLDFHALIWLEEVLKNWDGTLLIVSHQRQFLNAIVTDIIHFKDFKLTYYPGDYDTFEATMQKRLLQQQRAYDAQQIQRKHIQQFIDRFKCSAVRGPQVQSRIKMIEKMKEVSTVVDDAEVTLTFPDVEPLDSNIVSFHDITFGYEPDKILFKNLNFALNMESRIALVGRNGCGKTTFLKLLIDALTPVEGTVQRNRKARIGVFAQHFVDQLNFKVNAIQFFQNKYPEKTVQEIRSHLGRFGITGDSSLQRLDTLSGGQKSRVVFADLAYKQPHLLLLDEPSNHLDIETVEALARALAVYQGGVLIITHDERLISQVCDEIWHLHDQTITKFPGDIVEYKRHVRAEIFK
;
A
#
# COMPACT_ATOMS: atom_id res chain seq x y z
N MET A 1 -11.59 -29.55 70.18
CA MET A 1 -12.00 -30.96 70.05
C MET A 1 -13.44 -31.10 70.50
N SER A 2 -14.33 -31.44 69.57
CA SER A 2 -15.62 -32.08 69.86
C SER A 2 -16.02 -32.88 68.61
N ASN A 3 -15.72 -34.17 68.70
CA ASN A 3 -16.22 -35.38 68.02
C ASN A 3 -17.75 -35.40 67.77
N SER A 4 -18.39 -36.31 67.02
CA SER A 4 -18.08 -37.32 65.97
C SER A 4 -19.41 -38.07 65.66
N ASN A 5 -19.39 -38.96 64.66
CA ASN A 5 -20.34 -40.06 64.32
C ASN A 5 -21.48 -39.68 63.35
N THR A 6 -21.63 -40.22 62.13
CA THR A 6 -21.55 -41.55 61.46
C THR A 6 -22.72 -42.52 61.72
N SER A 7 -23.48 -42.71 60.62
CA SER A 7 -23.93 -43.97 59.99
C SER A 7 -25.07 -44.82 60.61
N THR A 8 -26.18 -44.82 59.86
CA THR A 8 -26.93 -45.98 59.30
C THR A 8 -27.42 -47.12 60.20
N GLU A 9 -28.74 -47.35 60.20
CA GLU A 9 -29.36 -48.69 60.29
C GLU A 9 -30.48 -48.85 59.24
N PRO A 10 -30.82 -50.11 58.85
CA PRO A 10 -31.49 -50.43 57.59
C PRO A 10 -32.97 -50.85 57.72
N VAL A 11 -33.60 -50.90 56.54
CA VAL A 11 -34.92 -51.41 56.16
C VAL A 11 -34.95 -52.96 56.15
N ILE A 12 -36.11 -53.58 56.39
CA ILE A 12 -36.72 -54.78 55.73
C ILE A 12 -38.16 -54.90 56.28
N HIS A 13 -39.18 -54.52 55.52
CA HIS A 13 -39.98 -55.31 54.54
C HIS A 13 -40.96 -56.32 55.16
N ALA A 14 -42.25 -56.08 54.90
CA ALA A 14 -43.22 -57.12 54.64
C ALA A 14 -44.10 -56.63 53.47
N GLU A 15 -43.93 -57.30 52.34
CA GLU A 15 -44.70 -57.18 51.11
C GLU A 15 -46.12 -57.70 51.33
N ILE A 16 -47.13 -56.97 50.83
CA ILE A 16 -48.43 -57.53 50.44
C ILE A 16 -48.82 -56.89 49.09
N GLU A 17 -48.75 -57.73 48.07
CA GLU A 17 -49.36 -57.77 46.73
C GLU A 17 -50.05 -56.49 46.16
N ASN A 18 -49.44 -55.93 45.11
CA ASN A 18 -49.81 -54.69 44.39
C ASN A 18 -50.84 -54.86 43.25
N GLU A 19 -51.45 -56.02 43.01
CA GLU A 19 -52.27 -56.19 41.78
C GLU A 19 -53.76 -55.79 41.92
N GLU A 20 -54.26 -55.58 43.13
CA GLU A 20 -55.65 -55.14 43.36
C GLU A 20 -55.80 -53.62 43.51
N PHE A 21 -54.73 -52.90 43.88
CA PHE A 21 -54.77 -51.43 44.01
C PHE A 21 -54.73 -50.74 42.64
N ASP A 22 -53.87 -51.20 41.74
CA ASP A 22 -53.70 -50.58 40.41
C ASP A 22 -55.00 -50.65 39.58
N LYS A 23 -55.78 -51.73 39.72
CA LYS A 23 -57.06 -51.88 39.00
C LYS A 23 -58.18 -51.00 39.54
N VAL A 24 -58.10 -50.59 40.81
CA VAL A 24 -59.06 -49.67 41.42
C VAL A 24 -58.70 -48.24 41.05
N GLU A 25 -57.41 -47.93 40.97
CA GLU A 25 -56.89 -46.62 40.55
C GLU A 25 -57.22 -46.36 39.07
N GLU A 26 -57.01 -47.33 38.18
CA GLU A 26 -57.35 -47.21 36.74
C GLU A 26 -58.86 -46.96 36.52
N LYS A 27 -59.72 -47.62 37.31
CA LYS A 27 -61.18 -47.43 37.22
C LYS A 27 -61.65 -46.07 37.72
N ILE A 28 -61.00 -45.54 38.76
CA ILE A 28 -61.30 -44.21 39.29
C ILE A 28 -60.82 -43.13 38.31
N GLU A 29 -59.68 -43.34 37.65
CA GLU A 29 -59.20 -42.44 36.61
C GLU A 29 -60.12 -42.43 35.38
N GLU A 30 -60.59 -43.58 34.90
CA GLU A 30 -61.56 -43.65 33.79
C GLU A 30 -62.91 -42.99 34.12
N GLU A 31 -63.42 -43.15 35.35
CA GLU A 31 -64.68 -42.50 35.78
C GLU A 31 -64.51 -40.98 35.92
N LEU A 32 -63.36 -40.51 36.40
CA LEU A 32 -63.04 -39.09 36.53
C LEU A 32 -62.83 -38.42 35.16
N GLU A 33 -62.21 -39.10 34.19
CA GLU A 33 -62.07 -38.61 32.82
C GLU A 33 -63.43 -38.48 32.12
N GLN A 34 -64.34 -39.44 32.32
CA GLN A 34 -65.68 -39.39 31.74
C GLN A 34 -66.57 -38.29 32.36
N GLU A 35 -66.44 -38.02 33.66
CA GLU A 35 -67.09 -36.85 34.29
C GLU A 35 -66.48 -35.53 33.81
N HIS A 36 -65.17 -35.47 33.64
CA HIS A 36 -64.48 -34.29 33.11
C HIS A 36 -64.88 -33.96 31.67
N GLU A 37 -64.98 -34.96 30.79
CA GLU A 37 -65.45 -34.76 29.41
C GLU A 37 -66.91 -34.28 29.38
N LYS A 38 -67.80 -34.84 30.20
CA LYS A 38 -69.19 -34.37 30.29
C LYS A 38 -69.30 -32.93 30.79
N ILE A 39 -68.48 -32.53 31.75
CA ILE A 39 -68.43 -31.15 32.25
C ILE A 39 -67.89 -30.20 31.16
N GLU A 40 -66.90 -30.64 30.39
CA GLU A 40 -66.37 -29.85 29.26
C GLU A 40 -67.39 -29.66 28.14
N GLU A 41 -68.18 -30.69 27.81
CA GLU A 41 -69.12 -30.62 26.71
C GLU A 41 -70.45 -29.92 27.05
N GLU A 42 -71.03 -30.14 28.23
CA GLU A 42 -72.35 -29.59 28.56
C GLU A 42 -72.31 -28.18 29.18
N LYS A 43 -71.20 -27.78 29.82
CA LYS A 43 -71.10 -26.48 30.51
C LYS A 43 -70.08 -25.53 29.89
N ILE A 44 -68.92 -26.03 29.49
CA ILE A 44 -67.77 -25.17 29.16
C ILE A 44 -67.75 -24.77 27.68
N LYS A 45 -68.10 -25.67 26.74
CA LYS A 45 -68.17 -25.34 25.30
C LYS A 45 -69.15 -24.19 24.95
N PRO A 46 -70.42 -24.17 25.40
CA PRO A 46 -71.35 -23.10 25.02
C PRO A 46 -71.04 -21.74 25.69
N GLU A 47 -70.39 -21.71 26.85
CA GLU A 47 -69.89 -20.47 27.46
C GLU A 47 -68.60 -19.97 26.79
N LYS A 48 -67.68 -20.86 26.39
CA LYS A 48 -66.48 -20.48 25.62
C LYS A 48 -66.84 -19.89 24.26
N GLU A 49 -67.83 -20.43 23.55
CA GLU A 49 -68.25 -19.90 22.24
C GLU A 49 -68.87 -18.49 22.35
N LYS A 50 -69.65 -18.20 23.41
CA LYS A 50 -70.16 -16.85 23.68
C LYS A 50 -69.08 -15.84 24.08
N ILE A 51 -67.99 -16.30 24.69
CA ILE A 51 -66.83 -15.46 25.05
C ILE A 51 -65.95 -15.18 23.81
N ILE A 52 -65.81 -16.15 22.90
CA ILE A 52 -65.00 -16.01 21.67
C ILE A 52 -65.59 -14.98 20.69
N GLU A 53 -66.91 -14.80 20.65
CA GLU A 53 -67.53 -13.83 19.74
C GLU A 53 -67.37 -12.36 20.18
N TYR A 54 -67.16 -12.10 21.48
CA TYR A 54 -66.92 -10.76 22.04
C TYR A 54 -65.45 -10.31 21.95
N ASP A 55 -64.49 -11.25 21.91
CA ASP A 55 -63.04 -10.96 21.90
C ASP A 55 -62.44 -10.71 20.50
N ASN A 56 -63.20 -10.92 19.43
CA ASN A 56 -62.68 -10.88 18.05
C ASN A 56 -62.92 -9.57 17.28
N LYS A 57 -63.37 -8.49 17.92
CA LYS A 57 -63.54 -7.19 17.26
C LYS A 57 -62.51 -6.18 17.78
N ILE A 58 -61.56 -5.80 16.92
CA ILE A 58 -60.72 -4.62 17.12
C ILE A 58 -61.65 -3.42 17.26
N ASP A 59 -61.40 -2.57 18.25
CA ASP A 59 -62.15 -1.33 18.47
C ASP A 59 -62.23 -0.54 17.13
N PRO A 60 -63.42 -0.13 16.66
CA PRO A 60 -63.59 0.60 15.41
C PRO A 60 -62.70 1.85 15.29
N ILE A 61 -62.31 2.46 16.41
CA ILE A 61 -61.39 3.61 16.46
C ILE A 61 -59.97 3.16 16.10
N VAL A 62 -59.56 2.02 16.64
CA VAL A 62 -58.23 1.42 16.40
C VAL A 62 -58.14 0.90 14.97
N ASP A 63 -59.18 0.26 14.44
CA ASP A 63 -59.21 -0.18 13.04
C ASP A 63 -59.17 1.01 12.07
N ASN A 64 -59.90 2.09 12.34
CA ASN A 64 -59.81 3.32 11.55
C ASN A 64 -58.40 3.95 11.57
N TYR A 65 -57.72 3.92 12.72
CA TYR A 65 -56.35 4.42 12.82
C TYR A 65 -55.35 3.52 12.09
N ILE A 66 -55.51 2.20 12.19
CA ILE A 66 -54.74 1.21 11.43
C ILE A 66 -54.93 1.43 9.93
N ASN A 67 -56.17 1.58 9.46
CA ASN A 67 -56.48 1.83 8.05
C ASN A 67 -55.88 3.18 7.59
N SER A 68 -55.81 4.21 8.45
CA SER A 68 -55.10 5.47 8.17
C SER A 68 -53.58 5.29 8.02
N LEU A 69 -52.96 4.47 8.89
CA LEU A 69 -51.54 4.15 8.81
C LEU A 69 -51.19 3.38 7.53
N VAL A 70 -51.97 2.37 7.18
CA VAL A 70 -51.77 1.56 5.95
C VAL A 70 -51.87 2.44 4.70
N ASN A 71 -52.83 3.38 4.68
CA ASN A 71 -53.03 4.32 3.58
C ASN A 71 -52.03 5.49 3.54
N THR A 72 -51.08 5.57 4.49
CA THR A 72 -50.08 6.64 4.54
C THR A 72 -48.96 6.39 3.52
N LYS A 73 -48.83 7.28 2.53
CA LYS A 73 -47.78 7.22 1.47
C LYS A 73 -46.38 7.58 1.95
N ALA A 74 -46.25 8.15 3.14
CA ALA A 74 -45.01 8.73 3.65
C ALA A 74 -44.17 7.79 4.54
N MET A 75 -44.70 6.61 4.89
CA MET A 75 -44.02 5.64 5.76
C MET A 75 -43.71 4.36 4.99
N ILE A 76 -42.62 3.71 5.35
CA ILE A 76 -42.19 2.44 4.75
C ILE A 76 -42.92 1.31 5.48
N ARG A 77 -43.23 0.22 4.78
CA ARG A 77 -43.95 -0.95 5.31
C ARG A 77 -43.47 -1.40 6.69
N SER A 78 -42.15 -1.49 6.91
CA SER A 78 -41.56 -1.92 8.20
C SER A 78 -41.91 -1.00 9.38
N ASP A 79 -42.02 0.31 9.14
CA ASP A 79 -42.34 1.29 10.19
C ASP A 79 -43.83 1.27 10.54
N ILE A 80 -44.68 1.02 9.53
CA ILE A 80 -46.12 0.84 9.72
C ILE A 80 -46.38 -0.46 10.49
N GLU A 81 -45.72 -1.55 10.11
CA GLU A 81 -45.79 -2.84 10.80
C GLU A 81 -45.43 -2.71 12.28
N THR A 82 -44.33 -2.01 12.58
CA THR A 82 -43.88 -1.77 13.96
C THR A 82 -44.91 -0.95 14.76
N ARG A 83 -45.53 0.07 14.14
CA ARG A 83 -46.54 0.90 14.81
C ARG A 83 -47.87 0.17 14.99
N MET A 84 -48.31 -0.60 14.00
CA MET A 84 -49.53 -1.40 14.10
C MET A 84 -49.37 -2.47 15.19
N LEU A 85 -48.21 -3.11 15.27
CA LEU A 85 -47.90 -4.08 16.32
C LEU A 85 -47.92 -3.43 17.71
N ALA A 86 -47.32 -2.25 17.87
CA ALA A 86 -47.36 -1.52 19.13
C ALA A 86 -48.80 -1.15 19.54
N ILE A 87 -49.65 -0.76 18.59
CA ILE A 87 -51.03 -0.34 18.88
C ILE A 87 -51.92 -1.53 19.22
N ILE A 88 -51.87 -2.60 18.42
CA ILE A 88 -52.66 -3.82 18.64
C ILE A 88 -52.29 -4.45 19.99
N MET A 89 -50.99 -4.47 20.33
CA MET A 89 -50.52 -4.95 21.64
C MET A 89 -50.94 -4.02 22.79
N SER A 90 -51.06 -2.70 22.56
CA SER A 90 -51.46 -1.74 23.60
C SER A 90 -52.95 -1.76 23.94
N CYS A 91 -53.81 -2.16 23.01
CA CYS A 91 -55.27 -2.15 23.19
C CYS A 91 -55.82 -3.35 23.98
N LYS A 92 -54.96 -4.26 24.48
CA LYS A 92 -55.35 -5.57 25.04
C LYS A 92 -56.28 -6.40 24.12
N ALA A 93 -56.39 -6.03 22.84
CA ALA A 93 -57.28 -6.65 21.87
C ALA A 93 -56.76 -7.99 21.33
N CYS A 94 -55.52 -8.36 21.66
CA CYS A 94 -54.94 -9.64 21.25
C CYS A 94 -54.05 -10.20 22.35
N ASN A 95 -54.41 -11.36 22.91
CA ASN A 95 -53.64 -12.07 23.94
C ASN A 95 -52.40 -12.80 23.40
N SER A 96 -52.13 -12.74 22.09
CA SER A 96 -50.99 -13.38 21.44
C SER A 96 -50.36 -12.49 20.37
N GLU A 97 -49.05 -12.32 20.44
CA GLU A 97 -48.24 -11.56 19.47
C GLU A 97 -48.28 -12.20 18.07
N GLU A 98 -48.48 -13.53 17.97
CA GLU A 98 -48.60 -14.23 16.69
C GLU A 98 -49.90 -13.87 15.96
N LYS A 99 -51.02 -13.75 16.70
CA LYS A 99 -52.29 -13.29 16.13
C LYS A 99 -52.24 -11.82 15.71
N ALA A 100 -51.56 -10.97 16.48
CA ALA A 100 -51.33 -9.58 16.10
C ALA A 100 -50.55 -9.48 14.79
N LYS A 101 -49.51 -10.31 14.61
CA LYS A 101 -48.75 -10.38 13.35
C LYS A 101 -49.59 -10.83 12.16
N GLN A 102 -50.45 -11.84 12.33
CA GLN A 102 -51.35 -12.29 11.25
C GLN A 102 -52.33 -11.20 10.79
N ILE A 103 -52.91 -10.43 11.72
CA ILE A 103 -53.83 -9.32 11.39
C ILE A 103 -53.06 -8.20 10.66
N ILE A 104 -51.83 -7.91 11.10
CA ILE A 104 -51.00 -6.89 10.47
C ILE A 104 -50.61 -7.31 9.05
N GLU A 105 -50.27 -8.58 8.86
CA GLU A 105 -49.88 -9.13 7.57
C GLU A 105 -51.04 -9.04 6.57
N GLN A 106 -52.26 -9.43 6.96
CA GLN A 106 -53.47 -9.26 6.13
C GLN A 106 -53.73 -7.79 5.76
N LYS A 107 -53.65 -6.86 6.72
CA LYS A 107 -53.88 -5.43 6.45
C LYS A 107 -52.78 -4.79 5.59
N LEU A 108 -51.55 -5.30 5.65
CA LEU A 108 -50.44 -4.82 4.83
C LEU A 108 -50.45 -5.41 3.41
N GLU A 109 -51.11 -6.54 3.18
CA GLU A 109 -51.35 -7.07 1.82
C GLU A 109 -52.25 -6.17 0.99
N GLU A 110 -53.21 -5.48 1.61
CA GLU A 110 -54.12 -4.54 0.95
C GLU A 110 -53.43 -3.21 0.56
N ARG A 111 -52.16 -3.02 0.93
CA ARG A 111 -51.42 -1.76 0.69
C ARG A 111 -50.85 -1.67 -0.74
N PRO A 112 -51.10 -0.58 -1.48
CA PRO A 112 -50.52 -0.40 -2.82
C PRO A 112 -48.98 -0.33 -2.80
N MET A 113 -48.32 -1.15 -3.62
CA MET A 113 -46.84 -1.20 -3.74
C MET A 113 -46.19 0.15 -4.07
N GLU A 114 -46.90 1.05 -4.76
CA GLU A 114 -46.41 2.39 -5.12
C GLU A 114 -46.00 3.24 -3.90
N TYR A 115 -46.58 3.00 -2.72
CA TYR A 115 -46.30 3.77 -1.50
C TYR A 115 -44.93 3.43 -0.88
N ASP A 116 -44.45 2.20 -1.07
CA ASP A 116 -43.12 1.78 -0.63
C ASP A 116 -42.02 2.26 -1.60
N ILE A 117 -42.35 2.44 -2.89
CA ILE A 117 -41.42 3.00 -3.88
C ILE A 117 -41.16 4.48 -3.59
N VAL A 118 -42.21 5.28 -3.35
CA VAL A 118 -42.08 6.73 -3.09
C VAL A 118 -41.35 7.03 -1.78
N SER A 119 -41.58 6.23 -0.72
CA SER A 119 -40.93 6.39 0.59
C SER A 119 -39.45 6.00 0.55
N ASN A 120 -39.09 4.96 -0.21
CA ASN A 120 -37.70 4.56 -0.44
C ASN A 120 -36.93 5.57 -1.28
N VAL A 121 -37.54 6.19 -2.31
CA VAL A 121 -36.91 7.27 -3.09
C VAL A 121 -36.59 8.50 -2.21
N LYS A 122 -37.46 8.84 -1.25
CA LYS A 122 -37.22 9.91 -0.27
C LYS A 122 -36.06 9.59 0.68
N ARG A 123 -35.91 8.32 1.10
CA ARG A 123 -34.81 7.87 1.98
C ARG A 123 -33.48 7.79 1.23
N LEU A 124 -33.50 7.36 -0.04
CA LEU A 124 -32.34 7.36 -0.94
C LEU A 124 -31.84 8.79 -1.17
N LYS A 125 -32.73 9.75 -1.44
CA LYS A 125 -32.35 11.18 -1.51
C LYS A 125 -31.66 11.70 -0.24
N LYS A 126 -32.03 11.15 0.93
CA LYS A 126 -31.45 11.51 2.24
C LYS A 126 -30.13 10.79 2.56
N ALA A 127 -29.90 9.59 2.02
CA ALA A 127 -28.67 8.83 2.22
C ALA A 127 -27.53 9.29 1.29
N TYR A 128 -27.85 9.81 0.09
CA TYR A 128 -26.88 10.19 -0.94
C TYR A 128 -26.51 11.68 -1.03
N ASN A 129 -26.94 12.51 -0.07
CA ASN A 129 -26.54 13.92 0.05
C ASN A 129 -26.68 14.76 -1.24
N VAL A 130 -27.81 14.65 -1.95
CA VAL A 130 -28.19 15.58 -3.01
C VAL A 130 -28.88 16.80 -2.39
N GLU A 131 -28.10 17.86 -2.11
CA GLU A 131 -28.62 19.16 -1.70
C GLU A 131 -29.07 19.98 -2.92
N LYS A 132 -30.37 19.94 -3.21
CA LYS A 132 -31.16 21.13 -3.57
C LYS A 132 -32.64 20.76 -3.53
N ILE A 133 -33.27 21.08 -2.41
CA ILE A 133 -34.47 21.94 -2.35
C ILE A 133 -34.41 22.64 -0.98
N ASP A 134 -34.64 23.94 -1.04
CA ASP A 134 -34.36 24.99 -0.06
C ASP A 134 -34.97 24.87 1.35
N ASN A 135 -34.20 25.45 2.29
CA ASN A 135 -34.53 26.37 3.38
C ASN A 135 -35.89 26.32 4.13
N LYS A 136 -35.75 26.46 5.45
CA LYS A 136 -36.77 26.59 6.52
C LYS A 136 -37.44 25.28 6.90
N LEU A 137 -37.10 24.71 8.07
CA LEU A 137 -38.05 24.16 9.04
C LEU A 137 -37.31 23.57 10.27
N TYR A 138 -37.41 24.29 11.40
CA TYR A 138 -37.28 23.84 12.81
C TYR A 138 -35.91 23.28 13.29
N GLY A 139 -35.17 23.88 14.24
CA GLY A 139 -35.55 24.75 15.34
C GLY A 139 -36.11 23.97 16.55
N GLY A 140 -35.27 23.75 17.58
CA GLY A 140 -35.72 23.68 18.99
C GLY A 140 -35.90 22.31 19.68
N SER A 141 -34.95 21.99 20.57
CA SER A 141 -35.10 21.44 21.94
C SER A 141 -36.49 20.95 22.42
N LEU A 142 -36.59 19.73 23.01
CA LEU A 142 -37.13 19.48 24.37
C LEU A 142 -37.21 17.98 24.81
N PHE A 143 -36.84 17.78 26.08
CA PHE A 143 -37.17 16.72 27.05
C PHE A 143 -36.33 15.44 27.25
N LYS A 144 -36.15 15.17 28.55
CA LYS A 144 -35.12 14.42 29.26
C LYS A 144 -35.83 13.48 30.25
N LYS A 145 -35.16 12.36 30.57
CA LYS A 145 -35.26 11.51 31.78
C LYS A 145 -36.43 10.52 31.93
N THR A 146 -36.08 9.24 32.13
CA THR A 146 -36.06 8.64 33.49
C THR A 146 -34.99 7.53 33.58
N LEU A 147 -34.22 7.56 34.68
CA LEU A 147 -33.17 6.63 35.10
C LEU A 147 -33.70 5.82 36.28
N VAL A 148 -33.31 4.55 36.46
CA VAL A 148 -32.98 3.98 37.78
C VAL A 148 -31.89 2.87 37.65
N GLN A 149 -30.72 3.21 38.21
CA GLN A 149 -29.71 2.44 38.98
C GLN A 149 -29.03 1.17 38.41
N ASP A 150 -27.71 1.27 38.28
CA ASP A 150 -26.76 0.27 38.82
C ASP A 150 -25.40 0.95 39.13
N SER A 151 -25.18 1.28 40.40
CA SER A 151 -23.98 1.99 40.91
C SER A 151 -22.70 1.13 40.93
N ALA A 152 -22.81 -0.16 40.58
CA ALA A 152 -21.68 -1.09 40.49
C ALA A 152 -20.95 -1.02 39.13
N LEU A 153 -21.63 -0.65 38.04
CA LEU A 153 -21.02 -0.51 36.71
C LEU A 153 -20.17 0.77 36.62
N GLU A 154 -20.65 1.89 37.13
CA GLU A 154 -19.94 3.19 37.07
C GLU A 154 -18.56 3.15 37.75
N GLN A 155 -18.41 2.39 38.84
CA GLN A 155 -17.12 2.26 39.52
C GLN A 155 -16.14 1.37 38.75
N SER A 156 -16.64 0.40 37.99
CA SER A 156 -15.82 -0.48 37.14
C SER A 156 -15.41 0.23 35.85
N ASP A 157 -16.33 0.95 35.22
CA ASP A 157 -16.12 1.74 34.01
C ASP A 157 -15.18 2.93 34.30
N ALA A 158 -15.34 3.60 35.43
CA ALA A 158 -14.44 4.69 35.83
C ALA A 158 -13.02 4.21 36.19
N LYS A 159 -12.87 3.00 36.76
CA LYS A 159 -11.55 2.38 36.98
C LYS A 159 -10.90 1.96 35.65
N MET A 160 -11.68 1.43 34.72
CA MET A 160 -11.23 1.01 33.40
C MET A 160 -10.85 2.21 32.53
N GLU A 161 -11.65 3.27 32.51
CA GLU A 161 -11.31 4.54 31.88
C GLU A 161 -10.06 5.16 32.51
N LYS A 162 -9.91 5.14 33.84
CA LYS A 162 -8.70 5.64 34.50
C LYS A 162 -7.46 4.83 34.11
N LYS A 163 -7.57 3.50 33.96
CA LYS A 163 -6.44 2.64 33.59
C LYS A 163 -6.09 2.78 32.11
N LYS A 164 -7.10 2.94 31.24
CA LYS A 164 -6.95 3.21 29.81
C LYS A 164 -6.34 4.60 29.58
N LYS A 165 -6.89 5.65 30.21
CA LYS A 165 -6.33 7.01 30.21
C LYS A 165 -4.91 7.05 30.78
N LYS A 166 -4.60 6.33 31.86
CA LYS A 166 -3.22 6.25 32.36
C LYS A 166 -2.25 5.55 31.40
N ARG A 167 -2.70 4.57 30.63
CA ARG A 167 -1.88 3.86 29.65
C ARG A 167 -1.69 4.72 28.39
N GLU A 168 -2.76 5.34 27.91
CA GLU A 168 -2.72 6.33 26.83
C GLU A 168 -1.86 7.54 27.22
N GLU A 169 -1.98 8.07 28.44
CA GLU A 169 -1.12 9.15 28.95
C GLU A 169 0.34 8.71 29.12
N MET A 170 0.61 7.43 29.43
CA MET A 170 1.97 6.91 29.55
C MET A 170 2.60 6.69 28.16
N GLU A 171 1.83 6.19 27.20
CA GLU A 171 2.23 6.06 25.79
C GLU A 171 2.38 7.44 25.13
N GLU A 172 1.50 8.39 25.45
CA GLU A 172 1.59 9.78 25.00
C GLU A 172 2.75 10.52 25.67
N LYS A 173 3.06 10.23 26.94
CA LYS A 173 4.27 10.72 27.61
C LYS A 173 5.54 10.12 27.02
N LYS A 174 5.56 8.83 26.70
CA LYS A 174 6.69 8.20 25.98
C LYS A 174 6.88 8.81 24.61
N ARG A 175 5.78 9.02 23.85
CA ARG A 175 5.79 9.72 22.57
C ARG A 175 6.29 11.17 22.73
N LYS A 176 5.80 11.90 23.73
CA LYS A 176 6.26 13.27 24.06
C LYS A 176 7.73 13.32 24.48
N GLN A 177 8.24 12.35 25.23
CA GLN A 177 9.66 12.23 25.55
C GLN A 177 10.51 11.93 24.31
N LEU A 178 10.02 11.10 23.39
CA LEU A 178 10.65 10.89 22.08
C LEU A 178 10.64 12.20 21.25
N TYR A 179 9.54 12.95 21.28
CA TYR A 179 9.37 14.23 20.57
C TYR A 179 10.23 15.36 21.17
N GLU A 180 10.40 15.41 22.49
CA GLU A 180 11.26 16.40 23.17
C GLU A 180 12.74 16.11 22.90
N ASN A 181 13.13 14.83 22.86
CA ASN A 181 14.49 14.43 22.47
C ASN A 181 14.79 14.65 20.98
N ALA A 182 13.75 14.73 20.13
CA ALA A 182 13.86 15.04 18.70
C ALA A 182 13.86 16.56 18.39
N GLY A 183 13.88 17.41 19.42
CA GLY A 183 13.95 18.85 19.26
C GLY A 183 15.27 19.32 18.64
N LEU A 184 15.17 20.03 17.51
CA LEU A 184 16.22 20.86 16.88
C LEU A 184 17.48 20.12 16.36
N VAL A 185 17.34 18.93 15.80
CA VAL A 185 18.46 18.25 15.11
C VAL A 185 18.13 17.99 13.65
N SER A 186 19.04 18.32 12.74
CA SER A 186 18.96 18.03 11.30
C SER A 186 19.21 16.54 10.96
N ALA A 187 19.27 15.66 11.97
CA ALA A 187 19.59 14.24 11.87
C ALA A 187 18.48 13.38 12.50
N PRO A 188 18.25 12.14 12.03
CA PRO A 188 17.27 11.24 12.61
C PRO A 188 17.56 10.97 14.09
N THR A 189 16.53 11.04 14.93
CA THR A 189 16.60 10.60 16.32
C THR A 189 16.41 9.10 16.35
N ILE A 190 17.42 8.39 16.86
CA ILE A 190 17.49 6.94 16.86
C ILE A 190 17.51 6.48 18.31
N SER A 191 16.50 5.71 18.73
CA SER A 191 16.51 5.03 20.02
C SER A 191 16.77 3.55 19.76
N VAL A 192 17.99 3.11 20.06
CA VAL A 192 18.44 1.73 19.87
C VAL A 192 19.19 1.30 21.13
N ASN A 193 18.81 0.15 21.70
CA ASN A 193 19.65 -0.54 22.67
C ASN A 193 20.62 -1.42 21.88
N LYS A 194 21.84 -0.94 21.63
CA LYS A 194 22.83 -1.70 20.85
C LYS A 194 23.02 -3.08 21.47
N ALA A 195 22.71 -4.13 20.69
CA ALA A 195 22.98 -5.50 21.10
C ALA A 195 24.50 -5.71 21.24
N LYS A 196 24.93 -6.59 22.15
CA LYS A 196 26.34 -7.04 22.16
C LYS A 196 26.58 -7.82 20.88
N VAL A 197 27.48 -7.32 20.04
CA VAL A 197 27.88 -7.98 18.79
C VAL A 197 29.09 -8.86 19.07
N ASP A 198 29.02 -10.13 18.69
CA ASP A 198 30.18 -11.00 18.64
C ASP A 198 31.00 -10.64 17.40
N SER A 199 32.28 -10.35 17.56
CA SER A 199 33.17 -9.97 16.45
C SER A 199 33.36 -11.10 15.43
N ASN A 200 33.01 -12.35 15.75
CA ASN A 200 33.07 -13.46 14.79
C ASN A 200 31.75 -13.67 14.01
N CYS A 201 30.68 -12.94 14.35
CA CYS A 201 29.40 -13.05 13.66
C CYS A 201 29.40 -12.19 12.39
N LYS A 202 29.04 -12.78 11.25
CA LYS A 202 28.84 -12.06 9.98
C LYS A 202 27.40 -11.59 9.76
N ASP A 203 26.51 -11.93 10.69
CA ASP A 203 25.09 -11.54 10.64
C ASP A 203 24.89 -10.21 11.37
N VAL A 204 24.03 -9.36 10.80
CA VAL A 204 23.57 -8.13 11.45
C VAL A 204 22.25 -8.40 12.13
N LYS A 205 22.21 -8.26 13.46
CA LYS A 205 20.98 -8.41 14.24
C LYS A 205 20.83 -7.29 15.25
N GLN A 206 19.69 -6.61 15.19
CA GLN A 206 19.34 -5.56 16.12
C GLN A 206 17.83 -5.60 16.39
N ASP A 207 17.49 -5.84 17.64
CA ASP A 207 16.11 -5.89 18.10
C ASP A 207 15.64 -4.50 18.59
N ASN A 208 14.34 -4.24 18.51
CA ASN A 208 13.66 -3.04 19.02
C ASN A 208 14.28 -1.71 18.52
N ILE A 209 14.45 -1.56 17.21
CA ILE A 209 14.85 -0.30 16.57
C ILE A 209 13.64 0.62 16.47
N SER A 210 13.78 1.83 17.00
CA SER A 210 12.84 2.93 16.78
C SER A 210 13.57 4.12 16.15
N ILE A 211 13.06 4.59 15.01
CA ILE A 211 13.64 5.68 14.22
C ILE A 211 12.58 6.76 14.02
N ALA A 212 12.94 8.01 14.34
CA ALA A 212 12.12 9.18 14.06
C ALA A 212 12.94 10.25 13.34
N TYR A 213 12.32 11.00 12.43
CA TYR A 213 12.93 12.15 11.76
C TYR A 213 12.08 13.40 12.03
N GLY A 214 12.58 14.30 12.88
CA GLY A 214 11.82 15.44 13.37
C GLY A 214 10.52 15.00 14.07
N LYS A 215 9.36 15.37 13.51
CA LYS A 215 8.03 14.98 14.04
C LYS A 215 7.48 13.67 13.46
N HIS A 216 8.15 13.09 12.47
CA HIS A 216 7.66 11.92 11.75
C HIS A 216 8.32 10.64 12.30
N LEU A 217 7.51 9.76 12.87
CA LEU A 217 7.94 8.41 13.24
C LEU A 217 8.11 7.57 11.97
N ILE A 218 9.22 6.85 11.86
CA ILE A 218 9.57 6.03 10.69
C ILE A 218 9.49 4.54 11.05
N LEU A 219 10.12 4.13 12.14
CA LEU A 219 10.07 2.78 12.68
C LEU A 219 9.72 2.80 14.17
N GLU A 220 8.91 1.84 14.61
CA GLU A 220 8.50 1.64 16.00
C GLU A 220 8.75 0.19 16.41
N ASP A 221 9.70 0.00 17.32
CA ASP A 221 10.10 -1.29 17.92
C ASP A 221 10.24 -2.41 16.87
N ALA A 222 10.98 -2.13 15.80
CA ALA A 222 11.19 -3.04 14.68
C ALA A 222 12.49 -3.84 14.83
N ASP A 223 12.46 -5.11 14.42
CA ASP A 223 13.63 -6.00 14.46
C ASP A 223 14.31 -6.04 13.09
N LEU A 224 15.61 -5.71 13.06
CA LEU A 224 16.45 -5.79 11.86
C LEU A 224 17.34 -7.04 11.94
N THR A 225 17.20 -7.94 10.97
CA THR A 225 17.99 -9.16 10.85
C THR A 225 18.46 -9.34 9.41
N LEU A 226 19.77 -9.28 9.18
CA LEU A 226 20.41 -9.55 7.89
C LEU A 226 21.41 -10.68 8.08
N ALA A 227 21.10 -11.86 7.57
CA ALA A 227 22.00 -13.01 7.59
C ALA A 227 23.04 -12.93 6.47
N HIS A 228 24.24 -13.44 6.73
CA HIS A 228 25.34 -13.45 5.76
C HIS A 228 24.99 -14.23 4.49
N GLY A 229 25.39 -13.70 3.33
CA GLY A 229 25.16 -14.33 2.00
C GLY A 229 23.72 -14.27 1.50
N ARG A 230 22.82 -13.60 2.23
CA ARG A 230 21.44 -13.35 1.79
C ARG A 230 21.34 -12.03 1.02
N ARG A 231 20.40 -11.98 0.09
CA ARG A 231 20.14 -10.82 -0.75
C ARG A 231 18.75 -10.32 -0.42
N TYR A 232 18.66 -9.19 0.25
CA TYR A 232 17.42 -8.61 0.77
C TYR A 232 16.91 -7.50 -0.14
N GLY A 233 15.63 -7.58 -0.53
CA GLY A 233 14.92 -6.50 -1.22
C GLY A 233 14.08 -5.70 -0.23
N LEU A 234 14.38 -4.42 0.00
CA LEU A 234 13.62 -3.55 0.89
C LEU A 234 12.53 -2.81 0.10
N ILE A 235 11.28 -3.08 0.45
CA ILE A 235 10.09 -2.60 -0.26
C ILE A 235 9.18 -1.84 0.68
N GLY A 236 8.63 -0.73 0.20
CA GLY A 236 7.65 0.08 0.92
C GLY A 236 7.28 1.31 0.10
N ARG A 237 6.23 2.01 0.51
CA ARG A 237 5.75 3.24 -0.16
C ARG A 237 6.80 4.34 -0.12
N ASN A 238 6.71 5.30 -1.04
CA ASN A 238 7.61 6.44 -1.05
C ASN A 238 7.36 7.34 0.16
N GLY A 239 8.45 7.77 0.78
CA GLY A 239 8.41 8.52 2.04
C GLY A 239 8.21 7.67 3.30
N CYS A 240 8.16 6.34 3.22
CA CYS A 240 8.09 5.50 4.43
C CYS A 240 9.40 5.46 5.24
N GLY A 241 10.52 5.90 4.66
CA GLY A 241 11.82 6.00 5.33
C GLY A 241 12.87 4.94 4.94
N LYS A 242 12.74 4.28 3.77
CA LYS A 242 13.69 3.28 3.24
C LYS A 242 15.14 3.80 3.22
N SER A 243 15.37 4.94 2.56
CA SER A 243 16.69 5.59 2.50
C SER A 243 17.19 6.03 3.88
N THR A 244 16.29 6.46 4.76
CA THR A 244 16.64 6.80 6.15
C THR A 244 17.13 5.58 6.92
N LEU A 245 16.46 4.44 6.79
CA LEU A 245 16.89 3.18 7.39
C LEU A 245 18.27 2.78 6.86
N MET A 246 18.50 2.87 5.56
CA MET A 246 19.79 2.55 4.96
C MET A 246 20.91 3.47 5.47
N ARG A 247 20.65 4.78 5.59
CA ARG A 247 21.61 5.71 6.17
C ARG A 247 21.93 5.40 7.63
N VAL A 248 20.92 4.98 8.42
CA VAL A 248 21.10 4.57 9.82
C VAL A 248 21.95 3.31 9.96
N ILE A 249 21.83 2.37 9.01
CA ILE A 249 22.71 1.20 8.91
C ILE A 249 24.12 1.66 8.50
N ALA A 250 24.24 2.51 7.48
CA ALA A 250 25.49 3.02 6.95
C ALA A 250 26.34 3.79 8.00
N THR A 251 25.70 4.50 8.92
CA THR A 251 26.38 5.23 10.01
C THR A 251 26.72 4.34 11.21
N ARG A 252 26.50 3.02 11.15
CA ARG A 252 26.72 2.05 12.24
C ARG A 252 25.99 2.43 13.55
N ASN A 253 24.83 3.06 13.42
CA ASN A 253 23.94 3.31 14.57
C ASN A 253 23.21 2.03 15.01
N VAL A 254 23.13 1.05 14.12
CA VAL A 254 22.72 -0.34 14.38
C VAL A 254 23.93 -1.16 14.87
N ALA A 255 23.69 -2.22 15.64
CA ALA A 255 24.70 -3.20 16.01
C ALA A 255 25.24 -3.97 14.78
N ILE A 256 26.32 -3.45 14.19
CA ILE A 256 27.06 -4.06 13.07
C ILE A 256 28.43 -4.53 13.59
N PRO A 257 28.91 -5.74 13.22
CA PRO A 257 30.23 -6.23 13.61
C PRO A 257 31.36 -5.30 13.12
N ASP A 258 32.36 -5.06 13.96
CA ASP A 258 33.42 -4.07 13.65
C ASP A 258 34.26 -4.46 12.44
N ASN A 259 34.53 -5.76 12.29
CA ASN A 259 35.28 -6.38 11.19
C ASN A 259 34.48 -6.51 9.88
N MET A 260 33.19 -6.22 9.88
CA MET A 260 32.37 -6.30 8.67
C MET A 260 32.63 -5.08 7.78
N THR A 261 33.06 -5.32 6.54
CA THR A 261 33.20 -4.25 5.54
C THR A 261 31.82 -3.87 4.99
N MET A 262 31.54 -2.58 4.87
CA MET A 262 30.23 -2.09 4.42
C MET A 262 30.40 -0.92 3.47
N GLN A 263 29.67 -0.95 2.36
CA GLN A 263 29.58 0.15 1.42
C GLN A 263 28.11 0.55 1.24
N PHE A 264 27.85 1.85 1.33
CA PHE A 264 26.55 2.44 1.02
C PHE A 264 26.67 3.30 -0.23
N ILE A 265 25.80 3.06 -1.21
CA ILE A 265 25.70 3.89 -2.41
C ILE A 265 24.42 4.72 -2.29
N GLU A 266 24.61 6.01 -2.06
CA GLU A 266 23.54 7.01 -2.08
C GLU A 266 23.12 7.35 -3.52
N GLN A 267 21.89 7.85 -3.66
CA GLN A 267 21.27 8.18 -4.94
C GLN A 267 22.01 9.27 -5.73
N GLU A 268 22.69 10.20 -5.04
CA GLU A 268 23.46 11.29 -5.67
C GLU A 268 24.93 11.22 -5.25
N VAL A 269 25.81 11.33 -6.24
CA VAL A 269 27.26 11.25 -6.03
C VAL A 269 27.89 12.50 -6.62
N ASP A 270 28.56 13.28 -5.78
CA ASP A 270 29.30 14.45 -6.20
C ASP A 270 30.51 14.06 -7.04
N GLY A 271 30.78 14.88 -8.06
CA GLY A 271 31.92 14.71 -8.93
C GLY A 271 33.16 15.39 -8.35
N ASP A 272 34.32 14.79 -8.61
CA ASP A 272 35.64 15.26 -8.21
C ASP A 272 36.55 15.46 -9.44
N ASP A 273 37.70 16.11 -9.24
CA ASP A 273 38.71 16.39 -10.26
C ASP A 273 39.49 15.14 -10.70
N ARG A 274 39.48 14.07 -9.90
CA ARG A 274 40.12 12.80 -10.20
C ARG A 274 39.51 12.11 -11.42
N SER A 275 40.34 11.34 -12.13
CA SER A 275 39.88 10.54 -13.27
C SER A 275 38.98 9.39 -12.83
N VAL A 276 38.15 8.86 -13.73
CA VAL A 276 37.27 7.70 -13.45
C VAL A 276 38.07 6.50 -12.95
N TYR A 277 39.17 6.16 -13.64
CA TYR A 277 40.02 5.04 -13.25
C TYR A 277 40.62 5.24 -11.86
N GLN A 278 41.25 6.40 -11.63
CA GLN A 278 41.91 6.72 -10.37
C GLN A 278 40.90 6.68 -9.22
N THR A 279 39.70 7.18 -9.46
CA THR A 279 38.62 7.22 -8.48
C THR A 279 38.16 5.82 -8.05
N VAL A 280 38.19 4.82 -8.94
CA VAL A 280 37.89 3.41 -8.59
C VAL A 280 39.09 2.74 -7.94
N TYR A 281 40.29 2.96 -8.46
CA TYR A 281 41.53 2.40 -7.91
C TYR A 281 41.75 2.83 -6.46
N GLU A 282 41.59 4.12 -6.17
CA GLU A 282 41.74 4.70 -4.83
C GLU A 282 40.64 4.33 -3.84
N ALA A 283 39.58 3.65 -4.29
CA ALA A 283 38.59 3.11 -3.35
C ALA A 283 39.24 2.09 -2.40
N ASN A 284 40.22 1.31 -2.89
CA ASN A 284 40.99 0.39 -2.06
C ASN A 284 42.14 1.13 -1.39
N VAL A 285 41.84 1.79 -0.27
CA VAL A 285 42.78 2.60 0.51
C VAL A 285 43.98 1.76 0.98
N GLU A 286 43.76 0.51 1.38
CA GLU A 286 44.83 -0.39 1.83
C GLU A 286 45.84 -0.66 0.71
N LEU A 287 45.36 -0.97 -0.49
CA LEU A 287 46.22 -1.20 -1.65
C LEU A 287 47.03 0.05 -2.02
N VAL A 288 46.40 1.23 -2.02
CA VAL A 288 47.10 2.50 -2.31
C VAL A 288 48.17 2.79 -1.25
N GLN A 289 47.85 2.59 0.03
CA GLN A 289 48.80 2.78 1.12
C GLN A 289 49.98 1.82 1.02
N LEU A 290 49.74 0.54 0.73
CA LEU A 290 50.82 -0.44 0.57
C LEU A 290 51.77 -0.09 -0.56
N TYR A 291 51.27 0.40 -1.70
CA TYR A 291 52.13 0.88 -2.79
C TYR A 291 52.91 2.15 -2.42
N ALA A 292 52.30 3.08 -1.68
CA ALA A 292 52.99 4.27 -1.19
C ALA A 292 54.09 3.92 -0.17
N ASP A 293 53.78 3.03 0.77
CA ASP A 293 54.70 2.53 1.79
C ASP A 293 55.86 1.77 1.12
N LEU A 294 55.58 0.90 0.14
CA LEU A 294 56.63 0.21 -0.62
C LEU A 294 57.56 1.19 -1.33
N ALA A 295 57.03 2.23 -2.00
CA ALA A 295 57.85 3.25 -2.65
C ALA A 295 58.75 4.03 -1.66
N GLU A 296 58.34 4.14 -0.39
CA GLU A 296 59.18 4.71 0.66
C GLU A 296 60.20 3.71 1.21
N LEU A 297 59.77 2.48 1.50
CA LEU A 297 60.62 1.41 2.05
C LEU A 297 61.74 1.01 1.07
N GLU A 298 61.46 1.03 -0.25
CA GLU A 298 62.41 0.74 -1.32
C GLU A 298 63.54 1.77 -1.47
N LYS A 299 63.43 2.95 -0.83
CA LYS A 299 64.55 3.92 -0.78
C LYS A 299 65.71 3.39 0.05
N GLU A 300 65.45 2.54 1.05
CA GLU A 300 66.45 1.90 1.91
C GLU A 300 66.21 0.37 2.03
N PRO A 301 66.42 -0.39 0.95
CA PRO A 301 65.94 -1.77 0.85
C PRO A 301 66.64 -2.74 1.80
N LEU A 302 67.90 -2.48 2.16
CA LEU A 302 68.69 -3.31 3.09
C LEU A 302 68.18 -3.22 4.55
N VAL A 303 67.64 -2.06 4.94
CA VAL A 303 67.13 -1.84 6.31
C VAL A 303 65.68 -2.32 6.43
N ASN A 304 64.91 -2.21 5.34
CA ASN A 304 63.48 -2.48 5.33
C ASN A 304 63.09 -3.85 4.73
N ALA A 305 64.04 -4.74 4.47
CA ALA A 305 63.82 -6.01 3.75
C ALA A 305 62.64 -6.85 4.29
N GLU A 306 62.49 -6.96 5.61
CA GLU A 306 61.40 -7.71 6.23
C GLU A 306 60.03 -7.04 5.98
N LYS A 307 59.94 -5.72 6.14
CA LYS A 307 58.71 -4.95 5.90
C LYS A 307 58.30 -4.96 4.43
N ILE A 308 59.29 -4.86 3.53
CA ILE A 308 59.08 -4.98 2.08
C ILE A 308 58.49 -6.36 1.75
N THR A 309 59.04 -7.43 2.33
CA THR A 309 58.55 -8.80 2.13
C THR A 309 57.11 -8.96 2.64
N MET A 310 56.80 -8.42 3.83
CA MET A 310 55.44 -8.44 4.38
C MET A 310 54.45 -7.66 3.50
N ALA A 311 54.85 -6.49 2.99
CA ALA A 311 54.01 -5.68 2.11
C ALA A 311 53.74 -6.38 0.76
N TYR A 312 54.76 -7.00 0.15
CA TYR A 312 54.57 -7.81 -1.07
C TYR A 312 53.66 -9.03 -0.83
N SER A 313 53.79 -9.70 0.33
CA SER A 313 52.87 -10.79 0.71
C SER A 313 51.43 -10.29 0.82
N ARG A 314 51.21 -9.12 1.42
CA ARG A 314 49.89 -8.53 1.55
C ARG A 314 49.31 -8.06 0.21
N LEU A 315 50.13 -7.52 -0.68
CA LEU A 315 49.71 -7.18 -2.05
C LEU A 315 49.29 -8.42 -2.85
N ALA A 316 49.98 -9.54 -2.67
CA ALA A 316 49.59 -10.81 -3.29
C ALA A 316 48.23 -11.30 -2.77
N GLU A 317 47.95 -11.18 -1.47
CA GLU A 317 46.62 -11.50 -0.89
C GLU A 317 45.49 -10.61 -1.43
N LEU A 318 45.79 -9.36 -1.82
CA LEU A 318 44.83 -8.42 -2.40
C LEU A 318 44.68 -8.55 -3.92
N ASP A 319 45.38 -9.50 -4.55
CA ASP A 319 45.45 -9.69 -6.00
C ASP A 319 45.80 -8.38 -6.74
N ALA A 320 46.79 -7.64 -6.22
CA ALA A 320 47.11 -6.30 -6.70
C ALA A 320 47.53 -6.27 -8.18
N ASP A 321 48.18 -7.33 -8.69
CA ASP A 321 48.61 -7.47 -10.09
C ASP A 321 47.43 -7.49 -11.08
N THR A 322 46.26 -7.98 -10.65
CA THR A 322 45.06 -8.05 -11.50
C THR A 322 44.14 -6.84 -11.33
N ALA A 323 44.44 -5.94 -10.39
CA ALA A 323 43.58 -4.81 -10.02
C ALA A 323 43.23 -3.93 -11.23
N GLU A 324 44.22 -3.57 -12.05
CA GLU A 324 44.00 -2.74 -13.24
C GLU A 324 43.05 -3.43 -14.24
N SER A 325 43.27 -4.71 -14.53
CA SER A 325 42.41 -5.49 -15.44
C SER A 325 40.99 -5.61 -14.91
N ARG A 326 40.83 -5.85 -13.59
CA ARG A 326 39.52 -5.93 -12.93
C ARG A 326 38.77 -4.60 -13.02
N ILE A 327 39.42 -3.48 -12.72
CA ILE A 327 38.83 -2.14 -12.79
C ILE A 327 38.38 -1.84 -14.22
N LYS A 328 39.24 -2.08 -15.22
CA LYS A 328 38.89 -1.84 -16.63
C LYS A 328 37.70 -2.70 -17.06
N SER A 329 37.65 -3.97 -16.67
CA SER A 329 36.52 -4.85 -16.96
C SER A 329 35.20 -4.36 -16.33
N ILE A 330 35.24 -3.92 -15.06
CA ILE A 330 34.08 -3.36 -14.36
C ILE A 330 33.58 -2.10 -15.05
N LEU A 331 34.48 -1.17 -15.37
CA LEU A 331 34.15 0.08 -16.03
C LEU A 331 33.60 -0.16 -17.45
N THR A 332 34.18 -1.07 -18.23
CA THR A 332 33.66 -1.44 -19.54
C THR A 332 32.28 -2.10 -19.45
N GLY A 333 32.03 -2.95 -18.43
CA GLY A 333 30.70 -3.53 -18.17
C GLY A 333 29.63 -2.47 -17.89
N LEU A 334 30.01 -1.40 -17.18
CA LEU A 334 29.19 -0.21 -16.95
C LEU A 334 29.19 0.80 -18.12
N GLN A 335 29.75 0.39 -19.26
CA GLN A 335 29.81 1.10 -20.55
C GLN A 335 30.72 2.34 -20.61
N PHE A 336 31.70 2.46 -19.72
CA PHE A 336 32.75 3.46 -19.90
C PHE A 336 33.67 3.04 -21.05
N THR A 337 33.96 3.99 -21.95
CA THR A 337 34.96 3.77 -23.00
C THR A 337 36.37 3.96 -22.45
N GLN A 338 37.39 3.46 -23.16
CA GLN A 338 38.79 3.68 -22.73
C GLN A 338 39.15 5.16 -22.63
N LYS A 339 38.57 6.01 -23.48
CA LYS A 339 38.76 7.46 -23.41
C LYS A 339 38.14 8.06 -22.15
N ASP A 340 37.10 7.43 -21.61
CA ASP A 340 36.41 7.91 -20.41
C ASP A 340 37.19 7.61 -19.12
N PHE A 341 38.11 6.64 -19.14
CA PHE A 341 38.87 6.25 -17.95
C PHE A 341 39.73 7.37 -17.40
N GLU A 342 40.28 8.21 -18.28
CA GLU A 342 41.17 9.32 -17.94
C GLU A 342 40.42 10.63 -17.67
N ARG A 343 39.11 10.68 -18.00
CA ARG A 343 38.33 11.91 -17.85
C ARG A 343 37.97 12.19 -16.38
N PRO A 344 37.96 13.46 -15.95
CA PRO A 344 37.56 13.84 -14.60
C PRO A 344 36.11 13.48 -14.28
N THR A 345 35.83 12.97 -13.08
CA THR A 345 34.47 12.55 -12.69
C THR A 345 33.45 13.69 -12.66
N LYS A 346 33.88 14.95 -12.44
CA LYS A 346 33.02 16.14 -12.51
C LYS A 346 32.42 16.42 -13.90
N GLU A 347 33.06 15.97 -14.98
CA GLU A 347 32.53 16.17 -16.35
C GLU A 347 31.36 15.25 -16.67
N PHE A 348 31.20 14.18 -15.91
CA PHE A 348 30.13 13.21 -16.10
C PHE A 348 28.83 13.71 -15.48
N SER A 349 27.70 13.35 -16.09
CA SER A 349 26.38 13.63 -15.52
C SER A 349 26.14 12.77 -14.27
N GLY A 350 25.15 13.13 -13.44
CA GLY A 350 24.85 12.42 -12.19
C GLY A 350 24.68 10.91 -12.36
N GLY A 351 24.02 10.46 -13.43
CA GLY A 351 23.85 9.02 -13.69
C GLY A 351 25.14 8.29 -14.04
N TRP A 352 26.07 8.95 -14.75
CA TRP A 352 27.41 8.40 -14.97
C TRP A 352 28.23 8.38 -13.67
N ARG A 353 28.13 9.42 -12.82
CA ARG A 353 28.78 9.43 -11.50
C ARG A 353 28.26 8.30 -10.59
N MET A 354 26.97 8.01 -10.64
CA MET A 354 26.37 6.86 -9.97
C MET A 354 27.00 5.55 -10.45
N ARG A 355 27.22 5.38 -11.77
CA ARG A 355 27.94 4.20 -12.30
C ARG A 355 29.36 4.10 -11.74
N ILE A 356 30.07 5.21 -11.58
CA ILE A 356 31.41 5.20 -10.96
C ILE A 356 31.31 4.73 -9.51
N SER A 357 30.31 5.16 -8.76
CA SER A 357 30.09 4.72 -7.37
C SER A 357 29.77 3.23 -7.28
N ILE A 358 28.93 2.72 -8.19
CA ILE A 358 28.66 1.29 -8.35
C ILE A 358 29.96 0.53 -8.68
N ALA A 359 30.79 1.05 -9.59
CA ALA A 359 32.08 0.46 -9.93
C ALA A 359 33.01 0.36 -8.71
N LYS A 360 33.08 1.41 -7.88
CA LYS A 360 33.84 1.39 -6.62
C LYS A 360 33.34 0.32 -5.69
N ALA A 361 32.03 0.23 -5.48
CA ALA A 361 31.46 -0.73 -4.54
C ALA A 361 31.69 -2.18 -4.99
N ILE A 362 31.55 -2.45 -6.30
CA ILE A 362 31.84 -3.77 -6.87
C ILE A 362 33.33 -4.10 -6.75
N TYR A 363 34.22 -3.13 -7.02
CA TYR A 363 35.66 -3.33 -6.89
C TYR A 363 36.09 -3.61 -5.44
N MET A 364 35.50 -2.92 -4.47
CA MET A 364 35.77 -3.11 -3.04
C MET A 364 35.26 -4.45 -2.49
N HIS A 365 34.21 -4.99 -3.10
CA HIS A 365 33.60 -6.27 -2.72
C HIS A 365 33.28 -6.41 -1.21
N PRO A 366 32.50 -5.47 -0.61
CA PRO A 366 32.20 -5.47 0.82
C PRO A 366 31.33 -6.65 1.29
N ASP A 367 31.44 -7.01 2.57
CA ASP A 367 30.61 -8.02 3.22
C ASP A 367 29.12 -7.61 3.27
N LEU A 368 28.83 -6.31 3.40
CA LEU A 368 27.49 -5.73 3.33
C LEU A 368 27.44 -4.60 2.29
N LEU A 369 26.68 -4.81 1.23
CA LEU A 369 26.44 -3.80 0.19
C LEU A 369 25.01 -3.26 0.30
N LEU A 370 24.89 -1.95 0.50
CA LEU A 370 23.62 -1.23 0.56
C LEU A 370 23.43 -0.41 -0.73
N LEU A 371 22.38 -0.69 -1.50
CA LEU A 371 22.07 -0.02 -2.77
C LEU A 371 20.72 0.70 -2.71
N ASP A 372 20.74 2.03 -2.82
CA ASP A 372 19.51 2.84 -2.87
C ASP A 372 19.10 3.15 -4.31
N GLU A 373 18.07 2.47 -4.79
CA GLU A 373 17.50 2.63 -6.14
C GLU A 373 18.56 2.71 -7.27
N PRO A 374 19.46 1.70 -7.39
CA PRO A 374 20.53 1.72 -8.38
C PRO A 374 19.99 1.78 -9.81
N SER A 375 18.77 1.30 -10.05
CA SER A 375 18.16 1.20 -11.37
C SER A 375 17.79 2.53 -12.02
N ASN A 376 17.52 3.58 -11.24
CA ASN A 376 16.98 4.86 -11.77
C ASN A 376 17.97 5.64 -12.64
N HIS A 377 19.25 5.29 -12.56
CA HIS A 377 20.34 6.01 -13.23
C HIS A 377 21.13 5.12 -14.21
N LEU A 378 20.71 3.86 -14.34
CA LEU A 378 21.32 2.88 -15.23
C LEU A 378 20.46 2.71 -16.46
N ASP A 379 21.11 2.52 -17.61
CA ASP A 379 20.37 2.05 -18.77
C ASP A 379 20.15 0.56 -18.72
N PHE A 380 19.29 0.08 -19.61
CA PHE A 380 18.97 -1.32 -19.78
C PHE A 380 20.21 -2.24 -19.83
N HIS A 381 21.29 -1.81 -20.48
CA HIS A 381 22.49 -2.64 -20.66
C HIS A 381 23.36 -2.66 -19.41
N ALA A 382 23.58 -1.51 -18.77
CA ALA A 382 24.29 -1.44 -17.49
C ALA A 382 23.50 -2.15 -16.37
N LEU A 383 22.16 -2.11 -16.42
CA LEU A 383 21.28 -2.80 -15.49
C LEU A 383 21.41 -4.33 -15.63
N ILE A 384 21.37 -4.88 -16.84
CA ILE A 384 21.57 -6.33 -17.10
C ILE A 384 22.95 -6.79 -16.61
N TRP A 385 23.99 -5.99 -16.86
CA TRP A 385 25.33 -6.31 -16.36
C TRP A 385 25.36 -6.33 -14.83
N LEU A 386 24.77 -5.31 -14.19
CA LEU A 386 24.70 -5.23 -12.73
C LEU A 386 23.89 -6.39 -12.13
N GLU A 387 22.78 -6.80 -12.76
CA GLU A 387 22.01 -7.97 -12.34
C GLU A 387 22.88 -9.22 -12.25
N GLU A 388 23.75 -9.47 -13.24
CA GLU A 388 24.59 -10.65 -13.26
C GLU A 388 25.69 -10.62 -12.20
N VAL A 389 26.28 -9.44 -11.98
CA VAL A 389 27.28 -9.25 -10.91
C VAL A 389 26.65 -9.47 -9.53
N LEU A 390 25.47 -8.90 -9.28
CA LEU A 390 24.80 -9.00 -7.98
C LEU A 390 24.20 -10.39 -7.72
N LYS A 391 23.82 -11.14 -8.76
CA LYS A 391 23.38 -12.54 -8.62
C LYS A 391 24.44 -13.45 -8.02
N ASN A 392 25.69 -13.24 -8.42
CA ASN A 392 26.84 -14.03 -8.00
C ASN A 392 27.59 -13.38 -6.82
N TRP A 393 26.92 -12.51 -6.07
CA TRP A 393 27.53 -11.84 -4.92
C TRP A 393 27.53 -12.76 -3.69
N ASP A 394 28.72 -12.99 -3.13
CA ASP A 394 28.90 -13.87 -1.97
C ASP A 394 28.58 -13.19 -0.62
N GLY A 395 28.61 -11.85 -0.59
CA GLY A 395 28.27 -11.07 0.60
C GLY A 395 26.77 -10.89 0.84
N THR A 396 26.43 -10.09 1.84
CA THR A 396 25.05 -9.68 2.11
C THR A 396 24.67 -8.47 1.27
N LEU A 397 23.53 -8.53 0.58
CA LEU A 397 22.99 -7.39 -0.17
C LEU A 397 21.74 -6.86 0.51
N LEU A 398 21.60 -5.53 0.61
CA LEU A 398 20.33 -4.86 0.89
C LEU A 398 20.04 -3.87 -0.23
N ILE A 399 19.00 -4.14 -1.01
CA ILE A 399 18.66 -3.39 -2.21
C ILE A 399 17.29 -2.75 -2.04
N VAL A 400 17.23 -1.43 -2.19
CA VAL A 400 15.97 -0.72 -2.41
C VAL A 400 15.77 -0.60 -3.91
N SER A 401 14.68 -1.12 -4.45
CA SER A 401 14.32 -0.95 -5.85
C SER A 401 12.80 -0.97 -6.02
N HIS A 402 12.33 -0.21 -6.99
CA HIS A 402 10.94 -0.21 -7.45
C HIS A 402 10.72 -1.07 -8.70
N GLN A 403 11.74 -1.80 -9.16
CA GLN A 403 11.65 -2.66 -10.34
C GLN A 403 11.44 -4.12 -9.93
N ARG A 404 10.27 -4.68 -10.23
CA ARG A 404 9.90 -6.06 -9.87
C ARG A 404 10.85 -7.08 -10.48
N GLN A 405 11.14 -6.97 -11.77
CA GLN A 405 12.01 -7.90 -12.49
C GLN A 405 13.44 -7.90 -11.94
N PHE A 406 13.97 -6.73 -11.61
CA PHE A 406 15.30 -6.59 -11.00
C PHE A 406 15.35 -7.27 -9.63
N LEU A 407 14.34 -7.05 -8.79
CA LEU A 407 14.22 -7.73 -7.49
C LEU A 407 14.08 -9.25 -7.66
N ASN A 408 13.21 -9.71 -8.55
CA ASN A 408 13.01 -11.14 -8.83
C ASN A 408 14.30 -11.82 -9.33
N ALA A 409 15.13 -11.09 -10.06
CA ALA A 409 16.38 -11.62 -10.60
C ALA A 409 17.46 -11.82 -9.53
N ILE A 410 17.48 -11.02 -8.46
CA ILE A 410 18.61 -10.93 -7.52
C ILE A 410 18.25 -11.42 -6.11
N VAL A 411 17.08 -11.03 -5.61
CA VAL A 411 16.73 -11.11 -4.19
C VAL A 411 16.33 -12.52 -3.77
N THR A 412 16.74 -12.91 -2.56
CA THR A 412 16.32 -14.17 -1.92
C THR A 412 15.24 -13.99 -0.87
N ASP A 413 15.16 -12.79 -0.29
CA ASP A 413 14.27 -12.46 0.81
C ASP A 413 13.78 -11.01 0.70
N ILE A 414 12.48 -10.77 0.87
CA ILE A 414 11.87 -9.45 0.80
C ILE A 414 11.61 -8.92 2.21
N ILE A 415 12.09 -7.71 2.48
CA ILE A 415 11.78 -6.94 3.69
C ILE A 415 10.70 -5.93 3.32
N HIS A 416 9.48 -6.18 3.79
CA HIS A 416 8.35 -5.28 3.58
C HIS A 416 8.24 -4.30 4.76
N PHE A 417 8.45 -3.02 4.44
CA PHE A 417 8.33 -1.88 5.31
C PHE A 417 6.88 -1.35 5.27
N LYS A 418 6.09 -1.68 6.30
CA LYS A 418 4.70 -1.21 6.43
C LYS A 418 4.34 -1.03 7.90
N ASP A 419 3.49 -0.05 8.19
CA ASP A 419 2.97 0.25 9.53
C ASP A 419 4.07 0.42 10.60
N PHE A 420 5.14 1.14 10.24
CA PHE A 420 6.32 1.40 11.10
C PHE A 420 7.09 0.13 11.51
N LYS A 421 6.86 -1.01 10.84
CA LYS A 421 7.51 -2.29 11.12
C LYS A 421 8.17 -2.89 9.89
N LEU A 422 9.13 -3.77 10.15
CA LEU A 422 9.82 -4.59 9.15
C LEU A 422 9.27 -6.01 9.20
N THR A 423 8.77 -6.51 8.08
CA THR A 423 8.25 -7.88 7.96
C THR A 423 9.01 -8.64 6.87
N TYR A 424 9.48 -9.84 7.20
CA TYR A 424 10.33 -10.62 6.32
C TYR A 424 9.52 -11.69 5.59
N TYR A 425 9.80 -11.84 4.29
CA TYR A 425 9.19 -12.83 3.42
C TYR A 425 10.30 -13.57 2.68
N PRO A 426 10.44 -14.89 2.87
CA PRO A 426 11.38 -15.67 2.09
C PRO A 426 10.88 -15.80 0.65
N GLY A 427 11.77 -15.64 -0.32
CA GLY A 427 11.48 -15.69 -1.74
C GLY A 427 11.68 -14.35 -2.46
N ASP A 428 11.36 -14.37 -3.74
CA ASP A 428 11.39 -13.21 -4.64
C ASP A 428 10.18 -12.26 -4.44
N TYR A 429 10.06 -11.24 -5.29
CA TYR A 429 8.94 -10.29 -5.21
C TYR A 429 7.59 -10.96 -5.49
N ASP A 430 7.51 -11.85 -6.48
CA ASP A 430 6.24 -12.47 -6.89
C ASP A 430 5.69 -13.40 -5.79
N THR A 431 6.57 -14.16 -5.13
CA THR A 431 6.22 -14.98 -3.97
C THR A 431 5.82 -14.12 -2.77
N PHE A 432 6.47 -12.98 -2.55
CA PHE A 432 6.05 -11.98 -1.56
C PHE A 432 4.63 -11.47 -1.85
N GLU A 433 4.35 -11.00 -3.07
CA GLU A 433 3.05 -10.44 -3.46
C GLU A 433 1.93 -11.47 -3.26
N ALA A 434 2.14 -12.71 -3.73
CA ALA A 434 1.19 -13.80 -3.55
C ALA A 434 0.98 -14.16 -2.07
N THR A 435 2.03 -14.17 -1.25
CA THR A 435 1.95 -14.47 0.18
C THR A 435 1.24 -13.35 0.95
N MET A 436 1.54 -12.10 0.60
CA MET A 436 0.93 -10.91 1.18
C MET A 436 -0.57 -10.87 0.88
N GLN A 437 -0.98 -11.08 -0.38
CA GLN A 437 -2.40 -11.14 -0.76
C GLN A 437 -3.15 -12.27 -0.03
N LYS A 438 -2.52 -13.45 0.10
CA LYS A 438 -3.11 -14.56 0.89
C LYS A 438 -3.29 -14.19 2.36
N ARG A 439 -2.29 -13.54 2.98
CA ARG A 439 -2.40 -13.05 4.37
C ARG A 439 -3.50 -12.01 4.52
N LEU A 440 -3.61 -11.08 3.57
CA LEU A 440 -4.65 -10.04 3.56
C LEU A 440 -6.05 -10.66 3.49
N LEU A 441 -6.26 -11.60 2.57
CA LEU A 441 -7.53 -12.31 2.42
C LEU A 441 -7.87 -13.15 3.67
N GLN A 442 -6.88 -13.79 4.28
CA GLN A 442 -7.06 -14.52 5.54
C GLN A 442 -7.45 -13.59 6.69
N GLN A 443 -6.81 -12.42 6.79
CA GLN A 443 -7.14 -11.40 7.79
C GLN A 443 -8.56 -10.85 7.58
N GLN A 444 -8.93 -10.55 6.34
CA GLN A 444 -10.28 -10.08 6.00
C GLN A 444 -11.34 -11.13 6.36
N ARG A 445 -11.13 -12.41 6.00
CA ARG A 445 -12.05 -13.50 6.38
C ARG A 445 -12.15 -13.67 7.89
N ALA A 446 -11.03 -13.59 8.61
CA ALA A 446 -11.02 -13.67 10.07
C ALA A 446 -11.77 -12.49 10.69
N TYR A 447 -11.59 -11.29 10.16
CA TYR A 447 -12.33 -10.10 10.55
C TYR A 447 -13.84 -10.26 10.31
N ASP A 448 -14.25 -10.68 9.12
CA ASP A 448 -15.66 -10.88 8.77
C ASP A 448 -16.32 -11.94 9.66
N ALA A 449 -15.65 -13.07 9.89
CA ALA A 449 -16.10 -14.11 10.80
C ALA A 449 -16.26 -13.57 12.24
N GLN A 450 -15.30 -12.76 12.70
CA GLN A 450 -15.39 -12.11 14.01
C GLN A 450 -16.56 -11.12 14.07
N GLN A 451 -16.81 -10.34 13.03
CA GLN A 451 -17.94 -9.41 12.98
C GLN A 451 -19.28 -10.13 12.97
N ILE A 452 -19.40 -11.25 12.26
CA ILE A 452 -20.61 -12.09 12.27
C ILE A 452 -20.85 -12.66 13.67
N GLN A 453 -19.82 -13.21 14.31
CA GLN A 453 -19.93 -13.71 15.69
C GLN A 453 -20.30 -12.59 16.67
N ARG A 454 -19.66 -11.41 16.56
CA ARG A 454 -19.96 -10.25 17.39
C ARG A 454 -21.41 -9.80 17.20
N LYS A 455 -21.90 -9.73 15.96
CA LYS A 455 -23.31 -9.41 15.64
C LYS A 455 -24.27 -10.44 16.24
N HIS A 456 -23.98 -11.74 16.13
CA HIS A 456 -24.84 -12.78 16.68
C HIS A 456 -24.91 -12.74 18.22
N ILE A 457 -23.76 -12.55 18.88
CA ILE A 457 -23.70 -12.40 20.34
C ILE A 457 -24.43 -11.10 20.77
N GLN A 458 -24.25 -10.01 20.01
CA GLN A 458 -24.93 -8.74 20.27
C GLN A 458 -26.45 -8.86 20.14
N GLN A 459 -26.96 -9.54 19.11
CA GLN A 459 -28.39 -9.79 18.94
C GLN A 459 -28.99 -10.56 20.12
N PHE A 460 -28.25 -11.51 20.70
CA PHE A 460 -28.68 -12.22 21.91
C PHE A 460 -28.68 -11.29 23.13
N ILE A 461 -27.64 -10.47 23.30
CA ILE A 461 -27.57 -9.49 24.39
C ILE A 461 -28.75 -8.52 24.29
N ASP A 462 -29.02 -7.98 23.11
CA ASP A 462 -30.09 -7.01 22.88
C ASP A 462 -31.48 -7.63 23.14
N ARG A 463 -31.69 -8.88 22.69
CA ARG A 463 -32.96 -9.61 22.87
C ARG A 463 -33.24 -9.94 24.34
N PHE A 464 -32.22 -10.30 25.12
CA PHE A 464 -32.40 -10.77 26.50
C PHE A 464 -31.92 -9.78 27.57
N LYS A 465 -31.62 -8.53 27.19
CA LYS A 465 -31.11 -7.46 28.07
C LYS A 465 -32.01 -7.19 29.27
N CYS A 466 -33.33 -7.30 29.10
CA CYS A 466 -34.33 -7.00 30.13
C CYS A 466 -34.88 -8.25 30.83
N SER A 467 -34.33 -9.45 30.57
CA SER A 467 -34.83 -10.70 31.15
C SER A 467 -34.08 -11.05 32.45
N ALA A 468 -34.79 -11.05 33.58
CA ALA A 468 -34.22 -11.38 34.90
C ALA A 468 -33.69 -12.83 34.98
N VAL A 469 -34.28 -13.79 34.24
CA VAL A 469 -33.90 -15.21 34.26
C VAL A 469 -32.61 -15.48 33.48
N ARG A 470 -32.34 -14.73 32.40
CA ARG A 470 -31.18 -14.95 31.51
C ARG A 470 -30.03 -13.95 31.75
N GLY A 471 -30.14 -13.10 32.77
CA GLY A 471 -29.12 -12.12 33.16
C GLY A 471 -27.69 -12.67 33.28
N PRO A 472 -27.45 -13.82 33.95
CA PRO A 472 -26.12 -14.41 34.05
C PRO A 472 -25.51 -14.82 32.69
N GLN A 473 -26.34 -15.30 31.75
CA GLN A 473 -25.90 -15.67 30.40
C GLN A 473 -25.59 -14.44 29.53
N VAL A 474 -26.36 -13.36 29.68
CA VAL A 474 -26.11 -12.08 29.01
C VAL A 474 -24.79 -11.49 29.51
N GLN A 475 -24.55 -11.46 30.82
CA GLN A 475 -23.27 -11.00 31.39
C GLN A 475 -22.06 -11.83 30.93
N SER A 476 -22.21 -13.15 30.81
CA SER A 476 -21.16 -14.02 30.26
C SER A 476 -20.80 -13.66 28.82
N ARG A 477 -21.82 -13.42 27.99
CA ARG A 477 -21.66 -13.05 26.58
C ARG A 477 -21.11 -11.63 26.38
N ILE A 478 -21.45 -10.68 27.24
CA ILE A 478 -20.83 -9.34 27.28
C ILE A 478 -19.32 -9.48 27.55
N LYS A 479 -18.94 -10.26 28.58
CA LYS A 479 -17.53 -10.55 28.88
C LYS A 479 -16.81 -11.29 27.75
N MET A 480 -17.52 -12.11 26.97
CA MET A 480 -16.95 -12.75 25.78
C MET A 480 -16.60 -11.71 24.71
N ILE A 481 -17.50 -10.76 24.42
CA ILE A 481 -17.22 -9.67 23.47
C ILE A 481 -16.03 -8.82 23.95
N GLU A 482 -15.94 -8.52 25.25
CA GLU A 482 -14.83 -7.75 25.83
C GLU A 482 -13.48 -8.47 25.78
N LYS A 483 -13.49 -9.81 25.90
CA LYS A 483 -12.27 -10.64 25.84
C LYS A 483 -11.85 -11.00 24.42
N MET A 484 -12.73 -10.86 23.42
CA MET A 484 -12.37 -11.06 22.03
C MET A 484 -11.35 -10.01 21.62
N LYS A 485 -10.11 -10.44 21.31
CA LYS A 485 -9.10 -9.56 20.72
C LYS A 485 -9.65 -9.00 19.42
N GLU A 486 -9.71 -7.68 19.28
CA GLU A 486 -10.13 -7.07 18.01
C GLU A 486 -9.08 -7.38 16.95
N VAL A 487 -9.49 -8.11 15.90
CA VAL A 487 -8.70 -8.19 14.67
C VAL A 487 -8.77 -6.81 14.04
N SER A 488 -7.60 -6.20 13.80
CA SER A 488 -7.54 -4.92 13.09
C SER A 488 -8.17 -5.08 11.71
N THR A 489 -8.98 -4.09 11.32
CA THR A 489 -9.46 -3.99 9.94
C THR A 489 -8.26 -3.97 9.01
N VAL A 490 -8.37 -4.68 7.89
CA VAL A 490 -7.48 -4.40 6.75
C VAL A 490 -7.74 -2.94 6.37
N VAL A 491 -6.82 -2.05 6.71
CA VAL A 491 -6.81 -0.71 6.13
C VAL A 491 -6.26 -0.91 4.73
N ASP A 492 -7.16 -0.97 3.75
CA ASP A 492 -6.75 -0.89 2.36
C ASP A 492 -6.10 0.48 2.16
N ASP A 493 -4.83 0.47 1.80
CA ASP A 493 -4.18 1.65 1.27
C ASP A 493 -5.02 2.09 0.05
N ALA A 494 -5.40 3.37 -0.01
CA ALA A 494 -6.21 3.88 -1.10
C ALA A 494 -5.55 3.52 -2.44
N GLU A 495 -6.24 2.73 -3.27
CA GLU A 495 -5.71 2.28 -4.55
C GLU A 495 -5.39 3.51 -5.41
N VAL A 496 -4.13 3.60 -5.86
CA VAL A 496 -3.72 4.68 -6.74
C VAL A 496 -4.34 4.40 -8.10
N THR A 497 -5.35 5.17 -8.46
CA THR A 497 -5.87 5.20 -9.84
C THR A 497 -5.17 6.33 -10.59
N LEU A 498 -4.79 6.08 -11.84
CA LEU A 498 -4.39 7.10 -12.80
C LEU A 498 -5.37 7.01 -13.98
N THR A 499 -5.89 8.13 -14.46
CA THR A 499 -6.89 8.11 -15.53
C THR A 499 -6.60 9.20 -16.54
N PHE A 500 -6.25 8.79 -17.76
CA PHE A 500 -6.15 9.71 -18.90
C PHE A 500 -7.53 9.86 -19.55
N PRO A 501 -7.98 11.08 -19.86
CA PRO A 501 -9.24 11.30 -20.55
C PRO A 501 -9.18 10.82 -22.00
N ASP A 502 -10.36 10.46 -22.52
CA ASP A 502 -10.53 10.15 -23.95
C ASP A 502 -10.21 11.37 -24.82
N VAL A 503 -9.73 11.09 -26.03
CA VAL A 503 -9.21 12.08 -26.96
C VAL A 503 -9.99 12.00 -28.27
N GLU A 504 -10.18 13.15 -28.91
CA GLU A 504 -10.85 13.20 -30.22
C GLU A 504 -10.01 12.44 -31.26
N PRO A 505 -10.63 11.63 -32.14
CA PRO A 505 -9.90 10.88 -33.16
C PRO A 505 -9.28 11.81 -34.21
N LEU A 506 -8.09 11.47 -34.68
CA LEU A 506 -7.37 12.14 -35.78
C LEU A 506 -7.03 11.10 -36.86
N ASP A 507 -7.45 11.37 -38.10
CA ASP A 507 -7.25 10.47 -39.23
C ASP A 507 -5.85 10.53 -39.85
N SER A 508 -4.99 11.48 -39.43
CA SER A 508 -3.67 11.70 -40.01
C SER A 508 -2.54 11.53 -39.01
N ASN A 509 -1.34 11.23 -39.52
CA ASN A 509 -0.13 11.14 -38.71
C ASN A 509 0.07 12.42 -37.90
N ILE A 510 0.43 12.23 -36.63
CA ILE A 510 0.67 13.32 -35.68
C ILE A 510 1.99 13.99 -36.02
N VAL A 511 3.04 13.18 -36.24
CA VAL A 511 4.38 13.61 -36.64
C VAL A 511 4.93 12.64 -37.69
N SER A 512 5.58 13.14 -38.72
CA SER A 512 6.29 12.34 -39.73
C SER A 512 7.66 12.94 -40.01
N PHE A 513 8.70 12.12 -39.97
CA PHE A 513 10.09 12.48 -40.19
C PHE A 513 10.52 11.92 -41.54
N HIS A 514 11.11 12.77 -42.38
CA HIS A 514 11.64 12.40 -43.69
C HIS A 514 13.11 12.83 -43.80
N ASP A 515 13.99 11.84 -43.96
CA ASP A 515 15.45 11.97 -44.14
C ASP A 515 16.12 12.92 -43.14
N ILE A 516 15.76 12.78 -41.87
CA ILE A 516 16.22 13.70 -40.84
C ILE A 516 17.66 13.40 -40.43
N THR A 517 18.50 14.43 -40.53
CA THR A 517 19.87 14.45 -39.99
C THR A 517 20.00 15.55 -38.95
N PHE A 518 20.58 15.22 -37.80
CA PHE A 518 20.74 16.18 -36.71
C PHE A 518 22.03 15.92 -35.90
N GLY A 519 22.69 17.00 -35.50
CA GLY A 519 23.80 17.04 -34.56
C GLY A 519 23.84 18.40 -33.87
N TYR A 520 24.30 18.48 -32.62
CA TYR A 520 24.46 19.76 -31.92
C TYR A 520 25.59 20.60 -32.53
N GLU A 521 26.62 19.93 -33.03
CA GLU A 521 27.73 20.51 -33.78
C GLU A 521 27.74 19.86 -35.17
N PRO A 522 28.12 20.59 -36.24
CA PRO A 522 28.21 20.03 -37.60
C PRO A 522 29.10 18.78 -37.67
N ASP A 523 30.14 18.73 -36.83
CA ASP A 523 31.13 17.65 -36.79
C ASP A 523 30.68 16.45 -35.92
N LYS A 524 29.59 16.59 -35.15
CA LYS A 524 29.05 15.55 -34.27
C LYS A 524 27.58 15.26 -34.58
N ILE A 525 27.37 14.49 -35.63
CA ILE A 525 26.06 13.99 -36.03
C ILE A 525 25.59 12.94 -35.02
N LEU A 526 24.40 13.15 -34.47
CA LEU A 526 23.72 12.21 -33.57
C LEU A 526 22.74 11.31 -34.31
N PHE A 527 22.08 11.85 -35.34
CA PHE A 527 21.07 11.15 -36.12
C PHE A 527 21.31 11.35 -37.60
N LYS A 528 21.15 10.29 -38.39
CA LYS A 528 21.31 10.33 -39.85
C LYS A 528 20.17 9.58 -40.54
N ASN A 529 19.57 10.20 -41.56
CA ASN A 529 18.52 9.63 -42.42
C ASN A 529 17.36 8.97 -41.65
N LEU A 530 16.87 9.63 -40.59
CA LEU A 530 15.73 9.09 -39.84
C LEU A 530 14.42 9.24 -40.61
N ASN A 531 13.70 8.12 -40.76
CA ASN A 531 12.45 8.03 -41.51
C ASN A 531 11.41 7.23 -40.70
N PHE A 532 10.41 7.89 -40.15
CA PHE A 532 9.32 7.24 -39.41
C PHE A 532 8.11 8.17 -39.27
N ALA A 533 6.96 7.59 -38.91
CA ALA A 533 5.74 8.34 -38.64
C ALA A 533 5.08 7.85 -37.35
N LEU A 534 4.50 8.79 -36.60
CA LEU A 534 3.75 8.53 -35.37
C LEU A 534 2.28 8.88 -35.58
N ASN A 535 1.39 7.98 -35.17
CA ASN A 535 -0.07 8.12 -35.23
C ASN A 535 -0.71 7.91 -33.84
N MET A 536 -2.04 7.92 -33.74
CA MET A 536 -2.74 7.71 -32.46
C MET A 536 -2.68 6.26 -31.95
N GLU A 537 -2.46 5.31 -32.85
CA GLU A 537 -2.32 3.88 -32.51
C GLU A 537 -0.89 3.49 -32.14
N SER A 538 0.07 4.40 -32.31
CA SER A 538 1.48 4.13 -32.04
C SER A 538 1.68 3.78 -30.57
N ARG A 539 2.28 2.62 -30.30
CA ARG A 539 2.64 2.11 -28.96
C ARG A 539 4.10 1.68 -28.99
N ILE A 540 4.99 2.65 -28.77
CA ILE A 540 6.42 2.49 -29.06
C ILE A 540 7.25 2.63 -27.78
N ALA A 541 8.13 1.66 -27.53
CA ALA A 541 9.20 1.76 -26.56
C ALA A 541 10.52 2.13 -27.25
N LEU A 542 11.11 3.28 -26.89
CA LEU A 542 12.42 3.69 -27.40
C LEU A 542 13.52 3.25 -26.43
N VAL A 543 14.34 2.29 -26.86
CA VAL A 543 15.46 1.72 -26.09
C VAL A 543 16.80 2.07 -26.73
N GLY A 544 17.84 2.15 -25.91
CA GLY A 544 19.21 2.47 -26.36
C GLY A 544 20.10 2.86 -25.19
N ARG A 545 21.41 2.96 -25.44
CA ARG A 545 22.42 3.33 -24.42
C ARG A 545 22.18 4.73 -23.85
N ASN A 546 22.62 5.01 -22.64
CA ASN A 546 22.56 6.37 -22.12
C ASN A 546 23.46 7.30 -22.93
N GLY A 547 22.96 8.50 -23.25
CA GLY A 547 23.67 9.47 -24.08
C GLY A 547 23.60 9.24 -25.60
N CYS A 548 22.90 8.20 -26.10
CA CYS A 548 22.74 8.00 -27.55
C CYS A 548 21.80 9.01 -28.24
N GLY A 549 21.11 9.85 -27.46
CA GLY A 549 20.25 10.93 -27.97
C GLY A 549 18.75 10.76 -27.74
N LYS A 550 18.27 9.79 -26.95
CA LYS A 550 16.82 9.55 -26.69
C LYS A 550 16.04 10.83 -26.32
N THR A 551 16.54 11.62 -25.37
CA THR A 551 15.92 12.91 -25.00
C THR A 551 16.04 13.97 -26.11
N THR A 552 17.14 13.96 -26.88
CA THR A 552 17.31 14.82 -28.06
C THR A 552 16.30 14.48 -29.14
N PHE A 553 16.00 13.20 -29.32
CA PHE A 553 14.98 12.72 -30.23
C PHE A 553 13.58 13.21 -29.82
N LEU A 554 13.23 13.16 -28.53
CA LEU A 554 11.98 13.75 -28.05
C LEU A 554 11.90 15.26 -28.32
N LYS A 555 13.02 15.98 -28.14
CA LYS A 555 13.09 17.42 -28.44
C LYS A 555 12.86 17.72 -29.92
N LEU A 556 13.34 16.86 -30.82
CA LEU A 556 13.04 16.95 -32.25
C LEU A 556 11.55 16.69 -32.52
N LEU A 557 10.91 15.74 -31.84
CA LEU A 557 9.47 15.47 -32.02
C LEU A 557 8.60 16.70 -31.69
N ILE A 558 8.94 17.42 -30.62
CA ILE A 558 8.16 18.58 -30.14
C ILE A 558 8.56 19.93 -30.73
N ASP A 559 9.42 19.94 -31.75
CA ASP A 559 9.89 21.17 -32.42
C ASP A 559 10.73 22.09 -31.53
N ALA A 560 11.33 21.54 -30.46
CA ALA A 560 12.28 22.28 -29.61
C ALA A 560 13.68 22.34 -30.23
N LEU A 561 13.97 21.45 -31.19
CA LEU A 561 15.21 21.42 -31.97
C LEU A 561 14.85 21.36 -33.45
N THR A 562 15.58 22.11 -34.26
CA THR A 562 15.47 22.08 -35.73
C THR A 562 16.49 21.10 -36.30
N PRO A 563 16.07 20.19 -37.20
CA PRO A 563 17.00 19.30 -37.89
C PRO A 563 17.97 20.09 -38.79
N VAL A 564 19.15 19.53 -39.05
CA VAL A 564 20.14 20.13 -39.96
C VAL A 564 19.74 19.85 -41.41
N GLU A 565 19.28 18.63 -41.68
CA GLU A 565 18.74 18.21 -42.98
C GLU A 565 17.45 17.42 -42.78
N GLY A 566 16.64 17.32 -43.83
CA GLY A 566 15.36 16.61 -43.83
C GLY A 566 14.17 17.51 -43.51
N THR A 567 12.98 16.91 -43.46
CA THR A 567 11.72 17.63 -43.19
C THR A 567 10.89 16.94 -42.12
N VAL A 568 10.35 17.73 -41.19
CA VAL A 568 9.39 17.26 -40.19
C VAL A 568 8.00 17.76 -40.58
N GLN A 569 7.06 16.85 -40.79
CA GLN A 569 5.65 17.17 -40.97
C GLN A 569 4.90 16.93 -39.66
N ARG A 570 4.09 17.90 -39.22
CA ARG A 570 3.29 17.80 -38.00
C ARG A 570 1.86 18.22 -38.26
N ASN A 571 0.91 17.51 -37.66
CA ASN A 571 -0.48 17.90 -37.70
C ASN A 571 -0.75 19.05 -36.72
N ARG A 572 -1.21 20.20 -37.23
CA ARG A 572 -1.50 21.40 -36.44
C ARG A 572 -2.62 21.23 -35.41
N LYS A 573 -3.51 20.25 -35.60
CA LYS A 573 -4.60 19.93 -34.65
C LYS A 573 -4.14 18.94 -33.57
N ALA A 574 -3.03 18.25 -33.79
CA ALA A 574 -2.51 17.30 -32.81
C ALA A 574 -1.93 18.04 -31.60
N ARG A 575 -2.06 17.40 -30.45
CA ARG A 575 -1.59 17.91 -29.15
C ARG A 575 -0.61 16.89 -28.62
N ILE A 576 0.59 17.33 -28.26
CA ILE A 576 1.63 16.42 -27.76
C ILE A 576 1.85 16.73 -26.28
N GLY A 577 1.69 15.72 -25.43
CA GLY A 577 1.99 15.79 -24.01
C GLY A 577 3.38 15.21 -23.76
N VAL A 578 4.23 15.94 -23.04
CA VAL A 578 5.60 15.50 -22.75
C VAL A 578 5.81 15.39 -21.25
N PHE A 579 6.19 14.20 -20.79
CA PHE A 579 6.75 13.98 -19.47
C PHE A 579 8.28 13.90 -19.63
N ALA A 580 9.00 14.93 -19.22
CA ALA A 580 10.46 14.95 -19.29
C ALA A 580 11.07 14.68 -17.90
N GLN A 581 12.22 14.00 -17.87
CA GLN A 581 12.88 13.56 -16.64
C GLN A 581 13.09 14.70 -15.61
N HIS A 582 13.54 15.88 -16.03
CA HIS A 582 13.75 17.04 -15.14
C HIS A 582 12.52 17.93 -14.93
N PHE A 583 11.36 17.57 -15.49
CA PHE A 583 10.16 18.41 -15.39
C PHE A 583 9.61 18.41 -13.95
N VAL A 584 9.80 17.31 -13.22
CA VAL A 584 9.41 17.18 -11.81
C VAL A 584 10.21 18.13 -10.91
N ASP A 585 11.50 18.31 -11.18
CA ASP A 585 12.38 19.22 -10.43
C ASP A 585 12.11 20.70 -10.73
N GLN A 586 11.59 20.99 -11.92
CA GLN A 586 11.15 22.34 -12.29
C GLN A 586 9.87 22.76 -11.55
N LEU A 587 9.13 21.82 -10.95
CA LEU A 587 7.97 22.11 -10.10
C LEU A 587 8.34 22.59 -8.68
N ASN A 588 9.53 23.18 -8.47
CA ASN A 588 9.94 23.80 -7.21
C ASN A 588 9.24 25.14 -6.95
N PHE A 589 7.92 25.13 -7.06
CA PHE A 589 7.09 26.28 -6.78
C PHE A 589 6.69 26.31 -5.31
N LYS A 590 6.77 27.51 -4.73
CA LYS A 590 6.28 27.83 -3.39
C LYS A 590 4.74 27.87 -3.28
N VAL A 591 4.04 27.24 -4.22
CA VAL A 591 2.57 27.19 -4.35
C VAL A 591 2.06 25.77 -4.14
N ASN A 592 0.76 25.63 -3.87
CA ASN A 592 0.13 24.33 -3.65
C ASN A 592 -0.38 23.73 -4.97
N ALA A 593 -0.65 22.42 -5.01
CA ALA A 593 -1.11 21.75 -6.24
C ALA A 593 -2.39 22.37 -6.83
N ILE A 594 -3.35 22.75 -5.98
CA ILE A 594 -4.58 23.43 -6.43
C ILE A 594 -4.26 24.79 -7.06
N GLN A 595 -3.41 25.59 -6.41
CA GLN A 595 -3.03 26.92 -6.89
C GLN A 595 -2.25 26.83 -8.21
N PHE A 596 -1.39 25.81 -8.36
CA PHE A 596 -0.70 25.55 -9.62
C PHE A 596 -1.67 25.37 -10.79
N PHE A 597 -2.72 24.56 -10.60
CA PHE A 597 -3.77 24.40 -11.62
C PHE A 597 -4.61 25.66 -11.82
N GLN A 598 -4.96 26.38 -10.75
CA GLN A 598 -5.72 27.63 -10.87
C GLN A 598 -4.96 28.73 -11.62
N ASN A 599 -3.65 28.84 -11.41
CA ASN A 599 -2.82 29.80 -12.12
C ASN A 599 -2.73 29.49 -13.62
N LYS A 600 -2.79 28.21 -13.97
CA LYS A 600 -2.67 27.73 -15.35
C LYS A 600 -4.02 27.66 -16.08
N TYR A 601 -5.09 27.35 -15.35
CA TYR A 601 -6.46 27.18 -15.82
C TYR A 601 -7.41 28.02 -14.94
N PRO A 602 -7.33 29.37 -15.03
CA PRO A 602 -8.08 30.29 -14.17
C PRO A 602 -9.61 30.21 -14.36
N GLU A 603 -10.07 29.67 -15.48
CA GLU A 603 -11.48 29.48 -15.81
C GLU A 603 -12.14 28.34 -15.03
N LYS A 604 -11.36 27.54 -14.29
CA LYS A 604 -11.82 26.31 -13.66
C LYS A 604 -12.04 26.48 -12.17
N THR A 605 -13.09 25.83 -11.66
CA THR A 605 -13.41 25.91 -10.24
C THR A 605 -12.43 25.09 -9.40
N VAL A 606 -12.20 25.52 -8.16
CA VAL A 606 -11.37 24.77 -7.18
C VAL A 606 -11.84 23.32 -7.05
N GLN A 607 -13.16 23.11 -7.09
CA GLN A 607 -13.77 21.81 -6.88
C GLN A 607 -13.54 20.87 -8.06
N GLU A 608 -13.60 21.37 -9.29
CA GLU A 608 -13.22 20.61 -10.49
C GLU A 608 -11.75 20.19 -10.45
N ILE A 609 -10.86 21.14 -10.11
CA ILE A 609 -9.41 20.87 -9.98
C ILE A 609 -9.16 19.82 -8.89
N ARG A 610 -9.84 19.93 -7.73
CA ARG A 610 -9.68 18.98 -6.62
C ARG A 610 -10.18 17.58 -7.00
N SER A 611 -11.29 17.49 -7.73
CA SER A 611 -11.82 16.23 -8.25
C SER A 611 -10.83 15.60 -9.24
N HIS A 612 -10.27 16.41 -10.15
CA HIS A 612 -9.25 15.95 -11.10
C HIS A 612 -7.98 15.45 -10.41
N LEU A 613 -7.41 16.23 -9.49
CA LEU A 613 -6.24 15.83 -8.69
C LEU A 613 -6.51 14.54 -7.87
N GLY A 614 -7.74 14.35 -7.38
CA GLY A 614 -8.15 13.14 -6.69
C GLY A 614 -8.04 11.89 -7.56
N ARG A 615 -8.33 11.98 -8.87
CA ARG A 615 -8.16 10.88 -9.85
C ARG A 615 -6.70 10.50 -10.11
N PHE A 616 -5.75 11.29 -9.62
CA PHE A 616 -4.32 11.02 -9.66
C PHE A 616 -3.76 10.68 -8.27
N GLY A 617 -4.63 10.37 -7.30
CA GLY A 617 -4.23 10.01 -5.94
C GLY A 617 -3.72 11.18 -5.10
N ILE A 618 -4.05 12.43 -5.46
CA ILE A 618 -3.72 13.64 -4.68
C ILE A 618 -4.98 14.12 -3.97
N THR A 619 -5.21 13.59 -2.77
CA THR A 619 -6.41 13.84 -1.96
C THR A 619 -6.10 14.56 -0.66
N GLY A 620 -7.14 15.09 0.00
CA GLY A 620 -7.03 15.63 1.37
C GLY A 620 -5.97 16.72 1.52
N ASP A 621 -5.13 16.58 2.54
CA ASP A 621 -4.11 17.55 2.92
C ASP A 621 -2.96 17.66 1.91
N SER A 622 -2.64 16.59 1.16
CA SER A 622 -1.59 16.63 0.14
C SER A 622 -1.89 17.61 -0.99
N SER A 623 -3.18 17.87 -1.29
CA SER A 623 -3.56 18.89 -2.28
C SER A 623 -3.32 20.33 -1.81
N LEU A 624 -3.23 20.53 -0.48
CA LEU A 624 -3.00 21.81 0.19
C LEU A 624 -1.54 21.97 0.63
N GLN A 625 -0.72 20.94 0.50
CA GLN A 625 0.73 21.03 0.71
C GLN A 625 1.39 21.78 -0.45
N ARG A 626 2.50 22.41 -0.14
CA ARG A 626 3.31 23.13 -1.13
C ARG A 626 4.04 22.12 -2.01
N LEU A 627 4.15 22.42 -3.30
CA LEU A 627 4.77 21.51 -4.26
C LEU A 627 6.22 21.17 -3.89
N ASP A 628 6.99 22.13 -3.36
CA ASP A 628 8.36 21.92 -2.88
C ASP A 628 8.47 20.88 -1.74
N THR A 629 7.45 20.75 -0.90
CA THR A 629 7.40 19.78 0.22
C THR A 629 6.88 18.40 -0.18
N LEU A 630 6.31 18.24 -1.38
CA LEU A 630 5.82 16.95 -1.84
C LEU A 630 6.98 16.01 -2.17
N SER A 631 6.76 14.71 -1.93
CA SER A 631 7.68 13.66 -2.39
C SER A 631 7.78 13.63 -3.91
N GLY A 632 8.88 13.10 -4.46
CA GLY A 632 9.07 12.97 -5.92
C GLY A 632 7.92 12.22 -6.62
N GLY A 633 7.39 11.16 -5.99
CA GLY A 633 6.22 10.44 -6.51
C GLY A 633 4.94 11.27 -6.51
N GLN A 634 4.69 12.06 -5.46
CA GLN A 634 3.55 12.98 -5.42
C GLN A 634 3.69 14.10 -6.45
N LYS A 635 4.89 14.68 -6.61
CA LYS A 635 5.17 15.69 -7.66
C LYS A 635 4.92 15.11 -9.05
N SER A 636 5.39 13.88 -9.31
CA SER A 636 5.16 13.19 -10.58
C SER A 636 3.67 12.99 -10.87
N ARG A 637 2.86 12.62 -9.87
CA ARG A 637 1.40 12.53 -10.00
C ARG A 637 0.74 13.88 -10.35
N VAL A 638 1.24 15.01 -9.81
CA VAL A 638 0.78 16.35 -10.21
C VAL A 638 1.08 16.61 -11.68
N VAL A 639 2.27 16.22 -12.16
CA VAL A 639 2.65 16.34 -13.58
C VAL A 639 1.74 15.50 -14.46
N PHE A 640 1.50 14.23 -14.09
CA PHE A 640 0.58 13.37 -14.85
C PHE A 640 -0.83 13.95 -14.87
N ALA A 641 -1.29 14.53 -13.76
CA ALA A 641 -2.56 15.24 -13.72
C ALA A 641 -2.60 16.41 -14.71
N ASP A 642 -1.52 17.21 -14.81
CA ASP A 642 -1.45 18.34 -15.76
C ASP A 642 -1.40 17.85 -17.21
N LEU A 643 -0.67 16.78 -17.48
CA LEU A 643 -0.60 16.16 -18.80
C LEU A 643 -1.95 15.63 -19.25
N ALA A 644 -2.64 14.89 -18.37
CA ALA A 644 -3.98 14.41 -18.64
C ALA A 644 -4.97 15.57 -18.87
N TYR A 645 -4.82 16.68 -18.15
CA TYR A 645 -5.67 17.84 -18.31
C TYR A 645 -5.60 18.48 -19.71
N LYS A 646 -4.43 18.39 -20.37
CA LYS A 646 -4.23 18.90 -21.74
C LYS A 646 -4.89 18.04 -22.83
N GLN A 647 -5.39 16.85 -22.49
CA GLN A 647 -5.95 15.88 -23.44
C GLN A 647 -5.05 15.70 -24.68
N PRO A 648 -3.77 15.33 -24.52
CA PRO A 648 -2.86 15.15 -25.64
C PRO A 648 -3.35 14.04 -26.57
N HIS A 649 -3.00 14.07 -27.84
CA HIS A 649 -3.23 12.98 -28.80
C HIS A 649 -2.02 12.04 -28.89
N LEU A 650 -0.84 12.50 -28.50
CA LEU A 650 0.41 11.74 -28.39
C LEU A 650 1.06 12.04 -27.04
N LEU A 651 1.37 11.00 -26.27
CA LEU A 651 2.14 11.07 -25.03
C LEU A 651 3.60 10.67 -25.31
N LEU A 652 4.53 11.55 -24.97
CA LEU A 652 5.96 11.29 -24.96
C LEU A 652 6.42 11.21 -23.50
N LEU A 653 6.86 10.04 -23.06
CA LEU A 653 7.22 9.78 -21.67
C LEU A 653 8.70 9.43 -21.56
N ASP A 654 9.50 10.30 -20.97
CA ASP A 654 10.94 10.08 -20.72
C ASP A 654 11.15 9.62 -19.27
N GLU A 655 11.46 8.34 -19.10
CA GLU A 655 11.61 7.63 -17.82
C GLU A 655 10.49 7.92 -16.80
N PRO A 656 9.23 7.62 -17.14
CA PRO A 656 8.09 7.95 -16.28
C PRO A 656 8.03 7.16 -14.97
N SER A 657 8.74 6.04 -14.88
CA SER A 657 8.86 5.20 -13.68
C SER A 657 9.76 5.81 -12.61
N ASN A 658 10.59 6.81 -12.96
CA ASN A 658 11.51 7.43 -12.00
C ASN A 658 10.72 8.09 -10.86
N HIS A 659 11.15 7.83 -9.62
CA HIS A 659 10.53 8.33 -8.38
C HIS A 659 9.08 7.87 -8.14
N LEU A 660 8.55 6.92 -8.93
CA LEU A 660 7.25 6.31 -8.70
C LEU A 660 7.38 5.02 -7.89
N ASP A 661 6.44 4.83 -6.97
CA ASP A 661 6.25 3.55 -6.28
C ASP A 661 5.76 2.48 -7.26
N ILE A 662 6.06 1.21 -6.94
CA ILE A 662 5.60 0.04 -7.69
C ILE A 662 4.08 0.10 -7.98
N GLU A 663 3.26 0.42 -6.97
CA GLU A 663 1.80 0.55 -7.12
C GLU A 663 1.40 1.65 -8.12
N THR A 664 2.16 2.75 -8.16
CA THR A 664 1.87 3.88 -9.06
C THR A 664 2.31 3.57 -10.49
N VAL A 665 3.42 2.85 -10.67
CA VAL A 665 3.85 2.36 -11.99
C VAL A 665 2.82 1.40 -12.56
N GLU A 666 2.26 0.50 -11.76
CA GLU A 666 1.16 -0.38 -12.22
C GLU A 666 -0.10 0.40 -12.58
N ALA A 667 -0.47 1.39 -11.77
CA ALA A 667 -1.58 2.27 -12.10
C ALA A 667 -1.35 3.01 -13.42
N LEU A 668 -0.12 3.44 -13.69
CA LEU A 668 0.26 4.13 -14.91
C LEU A 668 0.19 3.17 -16.12
N ALA A 669 0.72 1.96 -15.98
CA ALA A 669 0.68 0.95 -17.03
C ALA A 669 -0.77 0.61 -17.43
N ARG A 670 -1.65 0.40 -16.43
CA ARG A 670 -3.09 0.19 -16.68
C ARG A 670 -3.75 1.38 -17.36
N ALA A 671 -3.42 2.60 -16.94
CA ALA A 671 -3.98 3.81 -17.51
C ALA A 671 -3.53 4.03 -18.97
N LEU A 672 -2.27 3.75 -19.29
CA LEU A 672 -1.71 3.89 -20.64
C LEU A 672 -2.19 2.78 -21.57
N ALA A 673 -2.44 1.58 -21.06
CA ALA A 673 -3.00 0.48 -21.84
C ALA A 673 -4.42 0.78 -22.36
N VAL A 674 -5.24 1.49 -21.56
CA VAL A 674 -6.62 1.88 -21.94
C VAL A 674 -6.66 3.20 -22.74
N TYR A 675 -5.60 4.00 -22.67
CA TYR A 675 -5.55 5.29 -23.33
C TYR A 675 -5.62 5.18 -24.86
N GLN A 676 -6.43 6.03 -25.49
CA GLN A 676 -6.73 5.96 -26.94
C GLN A 676 -5.76 6.76 -27.82
N GLY A 677 -4.94 7.63 -27.23
CA GLY A 677 -3.93 8.39 -27.98
C GLY A 677 -2.64 7.59 -28.21
N GLY A 678 -1.73 8.13 -29.02
CA GLY A 678 -0.43 7.53 -29.28
C GLY A 678 0.46 7.61 -28.03
N VAL A 679 1.32 6.63 -27.81
CA VAL A 679 2.24 6.59 -26.68
C VAL A 679 3.64 6.20 -27.17
N LEU A 680 4.63 7.04 -26.85
CA LEU A 680 6.03 6.75 -27.00
C LEU A 680 6.70 6.86 -25.63
N ILE A 681 7.28 5.76 -25.16
CA ILE A 681 7.90 5.67 -23.83
C ILE A 681 9.40 5.38 -23.99
N ILE A 682 10.23 6.16 -23.30
CA ILE A 682 11.62 5.81 -23.01
C ILE A 682 11.62 5.29 -21.58
N THR A 683 11.87 4.00 -21.40
CA THR A 683 11.98 3.42 -20.07
C THR A 683 12.86 2.19 -20.08
N HIS A 684 13.38 1.85 -18.91
CA HIS A 684 14.04 0.58 -18.64
C HIS A 684 13.14 -0.43 -17.91
N ASP A 685 11.89 -0.07 -17.61
CA ASP A 685 10.92 -0.96 -16.97
C ASP A 685 10.31 -1.95 -17.98
N GLU A 686 10.72 -3.22 -17.87
CA GLU A 686 10.25 -4.32 -18.71
C GLU A 686 8.72 -4.52 -18.61
N ARG A 687 8.14 -4.33 -17.42
CA ARG A 687 6.69 -4.51 -17.22
C ARG A 687 5.92 -3.44 -17.95
N LEU A 688 6.33 -2.17 -17.79
CA LEU A 688 5.69 -1.04 -18.45
C LEU A 688 5.75 -1.18 -19.97
N ILE A 689 6.90 -1.59 -20.52
CA ILE A 689 7.06 -1.86 -21.95
C ILE A 689 6.13 -3.00 -22.38
N SER A 690 6.17 -4.14 -21.68
CA SER A 690 5.39 -5.33 -22.06
C SER A 690 3.87 -5.12 -22.02
N GLN A 691 3.37 -4.22 -21.16
CA GLN A 691 1.93 -3.97 -21.00
C GLN A 691 1.40 -2.89 -21.93
N VAL A 692 2.24 -1.96 -22.37
CA VAL A 692 1.81 -0.75 -23.09
C VAL A 692 2.31 -0.71 -24.53
N CYS A 693 3.49 -1.25 -24.83
CA CYS A 693 4.17 -1.07 -26.10
C CYS A 693 4.06 -2.31 -26.99
N ASP A 694 3.72 -2.10 -28.27
CA ASP A 694 3.65 -3.15 -29.30
C ASP A 694 4.95 -3.20 -30.12
N GLU A 695 5.69 -2.08 -30.18
CA GLU A 695 6.92 -1.96 -30.95
C GLU A 695 8.08 -1.49 -30.07
N ILE A 696 9.26 -2.05 -30.32
CA ILE A 696 10.51 -1.62 -29.70
C ILE A 696 11.38 -0.97 -30.78
N TRP A 697 11.74 0.29 -30.55
CA TRP A 697 12.65 1.04 -31.39
C TRP A 697 14.01 1.10 -30.72
N HIS A 698 15.03 0.55 -31.36
CA HIS A 698 16.39 0.56 -30.87
C HIS A 698 17.17 1.71 -31.51
N LEU A 699 17.66 2.63 -30.68
CA LEU A 699 18.54 3.72 -31.09
C LEU A 699 20.00 3.26 -30.99
N HIS A 700 20.63 3.01 -32.14
CA HIS A 700 22.02 2.58 -32.26
C HIS A 700 22.67 3.16 -33.52
N ASP A 701 24.01 3.32 -33.50
CA ASP A 701 24.80 3.76 -34.66
C ASP A 701 24.24 4.98 -35.41
N GLN A 702 23.77 5.98 -34.66
CA GLN A 702 23.16 7.22 -35.19
C GLN A 702 21.85 7.02 -35.99
N THR A 703 21.21 5.86 -35.86
CA THR A 703 19.95 5.53 -36.54
C THR A 703 18.95 4.90 -35.57
N ILE A 704 17.66 4.94 -35.92
CA ILE A 704 16.60 4.27 -35.15
C ILE A 704 16.06 3.14 -36.00
N THR A 705 16.13 1.91 -35.48
CA THR A 705 15.64 0.71 -36.16
C THR A 705 14.57 0.03 -35.32
N LYS A 706 13.60 -0.59 -35.99
CA LYS A 706 12.57 -1.40 -35.31
C LYS A 706 13.16 -2.77 -34.97
N PHE A 707 13.14 -3.15 -33.70
CA PHE A 707 13.61 -4.45 -33.27
C PHE A 707 12.55 -5.53 -33.58
N PRO A 708 12.91 -6.63 -34.25
CA PRO A 708 11.99 -7.71 -34.58
C PRO A 708 11.85 -8.67 -33.40
N GLY A 709 11.15 -8.27 -32.34
CA GLY A 709 10.92 -9.10 -31.16
C GLY A 709 10.30 -8.35 -29.99
N ASP A 710 10.04 -9.08 -28.91
CA ASP A 710 9.55 -8.52 -27.65
C ASP A 710 10.71 -8.05 -26.74
N ILE A 711 10.36 -7.50 -25.57
CA ILE A 711 11.35 -6.98 -24.61
C ILE A 711 12.22 -8.09 -24.01
N VAL A 712 11.70 -9.33 -23.94
CA VAL A 712 12.41 -10.48 -23.38
C VAL A 712 13.48 -10.96 -24.37
N GLU A 713 13.14 -11.03 -25.65
CA GLU A 713 14.06 -11.30 -26.75
C GLU A 713 15.11 -10.21 -26.87
N TYR A 714 14.71 -8.93 -26.74
CA TYR A 714 15.64 -7.82 -26.68
C TYR A 714 16.62 -7.94 -25.49
N LYS A 715 16.13 -8.29 -24.29
CA LYS A 715 16.98 -8.57 -23.12
C LYS A 715 17.99 -9.68 -23.39
N ARG A 716 17.55 -10.77 -24.03
CA ARG A 716 18.43 -11.88 -24.41
C ARG A 716 19.49 -11.46 -25.42
N HIS A 717 19.11 -10.65 -26.42
CA HIS A 717 20.03 -10.09 -27.40
C HIS A 717 21.11 -9.23 -26.73
N VAL A 718 20.70 -8.26 -25.90
CA VAL A 718 21.62 -7.37 -25.17
C VAL A 718 22.53 -8.17 -24.23
N ARG A 719 21.99 -9.16 -23.50
CA ARG A 719 22.80 -10.03 -22.64
C ARG A 719 23.85 -10.79 -23.44
N ALA A 720 23.50 -11.31 -24.60
CA ALA A 720 24.45 -11.99 -25.48
C ALA A 720 25.51 -11.05 -26.06
N GLU A 721 25.23 -9.76 -26.22
CA GLU A 721 26.24 -8.77 -26.63
C GLU A 721 27.21 -8.41 -25.51
N ILE A 722 26.73 -8.32 -24.26
CA ILE A 722 27.54 -7.96 -23.09
C ILE A 722 28.57 -9.02 -22.74
N PHE A 723 28.15 -10.29 -22.77
CA PHE A 723 28.93 -11.43 -22.29
C PHE A 723 29.53 -12.29 -23.42
N LYS A 724 29.66 -11.73 -24.62
CA LYS A 724 30.53 -12.25 -25.69
C LYS A 724 31.99 -11.97 -25.35
#